data_AF-A0A840PCE2-F1
#
_entry.id   AF-A0A840PCE2-F1
#
_cell.length_a   1.000
_cell.length_b   1.000
_cell.length_c   1.000
_cell.angle_alpha   90.00
_cell.angle_beta   90.00
_cell.angle_gamma   90.00
#
_symmetry.space_group_name_H-M   'P 1'
#
loop_
_entity.id
_entity.type
_entity.pdbx_description
1 polymer ?
#
loop_
_entity_poly.entity_id
_entity_poly.type
_entity_poly.pdbx_seq_one_letter_code
_entity_poly.pdbx_strand_id
1 'polypeptide(L)'
;MSEVPQPPPEMPEMPYRGEYTERARRARLGWFRATTGAALRSLDATSIDARSLPGNLENFVGCVEVPVGLAGPMLFAGEHARGHVTAPLATTEGALVASAARGARAITRAGGVVTRAVGQRMVRAPFFEFAGLGEAAEFAHRITGHHAELAAEAARVSAHSRLVELDPVQLGRTVHVRFVYETADAGGQNMTTAATWRACRWILDRLCVPPGPSPTLFGVEGNLSGDKKFSHLNMTAGRGIRVIAECVLDPDTLRAVLKTTPEAMDRFYRIGVVAAQHAGMPGFDIDAANVIAAMFVATGQDIASVYESGAAQFSVDPDGAGLRATLVLPNLVAGTVGGGTGLPHQRDYLEALGCRGDAGARRFAEIVCGFALALDLSTLAAVASGQFADAHERLGRPRRVAWATRADLGAPLLQPLLAASLDAPDLAVTGVTWPEEAAGPSIITDLTAQGERRKLLGVLPVRASWEAGGRKGTLDLVLKVKPLDQEVIIEAAKLASLCGGRLAEVYPRWRDWTGFRDLHTRELAVYRSPDPALRRVLPRAYGVHEDPSRELYVLVMERLGPDVILKDTAEDPGLWEPGHVAAAVRGLAAVHAAWLGREADLLGSGLVGQCQTAARMAAMRELWHALLEHNRTEHPSLLDETAARRLRRVIDDIPVWWARIEAMPRTLVHGDFNPRNIALRAGDLSLVAYDWELATLHVPQRDLVDLLAYVLPGDAGEHEVAELVALHRQAVVAAGGAAPDAAVWREGFRLALWDFAVTRLQLYLMAHTHRELPFLRHVVPTVLRLLEIEDHAGEAVGVRSPA
;
A
#
# COMPACT_ATOMS: atom_id res chain seq x y z
N MET A 1 -55.20 10.81 -47.16
CA MET A 1 -55.50 10.22 -45.84
C MET A 1 -54.21 10.25 -45.06
N SER A 2 -54.11 11.07 -44.02
CA SER A 2 -52.90 11.15 -43.18
C SER A 2 -52.70 9.84 -42.45
N GLU A 3 -51.49 9.29 -42.50
CA GLU A 3 -51.11 8.14 -41.69
C GLU A 3 -51.34 8.48 -40.21
N VAL A 4 -52.23 7.72 -39.59
CA VAL A 4 -52.44 7.73 -38.14
C VAL A 4 -51.13 7.21 -37.53
N PRO A 5 -50.48 7.94 -36.61
CA PRO A 5 -49.28 7.44 -35.94
C PRO A 5 -49.63 6.12 -35.25
N GLN A 6 -48.85 5.06 -35.52
CA GLN A 6 -49.01 3.81 -34.79
C GLN A 6 -48.85 4.10 -33.28
N PRO A 7 -49.70 3.52 -32.42
CA PRO A 7 -49.53 3.67 -30.99
C PRO A 7 -48.12 3.20 -30.60
N PRO A 8 -47.45 3.89 -29.65
CA PRO A 8 -46.16 3.46 -29.18
C PRO A 8 -46.26 1.99 -28.71
N PRO A 9 -45.20 1.19 -28.90
CA PRO A 9 -45.20 -0.21 -28.48
C PRO A 9 -45.60 -0.32 -27.00
N GLU A 10 -46.45 -1.30 -26.69
CA GLU A 10 -46.96 -1.53 -25.34
C GLU A 10 -45.78 -1.79 -24.40
N MET A 11 -45.49 -0.83 -23.53
CA MET A 11 -44.37 -0.94 -22.60
C MET A 11 -44.71 -2.00 -21.55
N PRO A 12 -43.85 -2.99 -21.32
CA PRO A 12 -44.12 -4.03 -20.33
C PRO A 12 -44.29 -3.41 -18.95
N GLU A 13 -45.45 -3.64 -18.32
CA GLU A 13 -45.75 -3.09 -17.00
C GLU A 13 -45.03 -3.83 -15.87
N MET A 14 -44.59 -3.06 -14.87
CA MET A 14 -43.98 -3.58 -13.65
C MET A 14 -45.01 -4.34 -12.81
N PRO A 15 -44.79 -5.61 -12.45
CA PRO A 15 -45.79 -6.41 -11.77
C PRO A 15 -45.96 -6.03 -10.29
N TYR A 16 -47.19 -6.16 -9.78
CA TYR A 16 -47.56 -5.96 -8.37
C TYR A 16 -47.12 -4.59 -7.80
N ARG A 17 -47.27 -3.49 -8.55
CA ARG A 17 -46.90 -2.14 -8.09
C ARG A 17 -47.61 -1.81 -6.77
N GLY A 18 -46.86 -1.30 -5.78
CA GLY A 18 -47.38 -0.92 -4.46
C GLY A 18 -47.59 -2.09 -3.48
N GLU A 19 -47.39 -3.35 -3.89
CA GLU A 19 -47.46 -4.50 -2.98
C GLU A 19 -46.10 -4.84 -2.33
N TYR A 20 -46.11 -5.08 -1.02
CA TYR A 20 -44.92 -5.33 -0.21
C TYR A 20 -44.93 -6.78 0.32
N THR A 21 -44.86 -7.75 -0.59
CA THR A 21 -44.86 -9.19 -0.25
C THR A 21 -43.72 -9.91 -0.96
N GLU A 22 -43.30 -11.07 -0.41
CA GLU A 22 -42.31 -11.93 -1.06
C GLU A 22 -42.77 -12.41 -2.44
N ARG A 23 -44.07 -12.64 -2.61
CA ARG A 23 -44.68 -12.96 -3.91
C ARG A 23 -44.46 -11.82 -4.92
N ALA A 24 -44.76 -10.59 -4.52
CA ALA A 24 -44.57 -9.41 -5.37
C ALA A 24 -43.09 -9.20 -5.72
N ARG A 25 -42.18 -9.38 -4.75
CA ARG A 25 -40.72 -9.33 -4.97
C ARG A 25 -40.26 -10.33 -6.01
N ARG A 26 -40.63 -11.62 -5.85
CA ARG A 26 -40.25 -12.69 -6.78
C ARG A 26 -40.83 -12.47 -8.18
N ALA A 27 -42.06 -11.98 -8.28
CA ALA A 27 -42.67 -11.65 -9.56
C ALA A 27 -41.90 -10.53 -10.28
N ARG A 28 -41.48 -9.47 -9.58
CA ARG A 28 -40.62 -8.41 -10.15
C ARG A 28 -39.24 -8.92 -10.55
N LEU A 29 -38.61 -9.77 -9.74
CA LEU A 29 -37.33 -10.39 -10.08
C LEU A 29 -37.44 -11.29 -11.32
N GLY A 30 -38.51 -12.09 -11.42
CA GLY A 30 -38.81 -12.92 -12.58
C GLY A 30 -39.05 -12.10 -13.85
N TRP A 31 -39.83 -11.01 -13.73
CA TRP A 31 -40.02 -10.05 -14.81
C TRP A 31 -38.68 -9.44 -15.26
N PHE A 32 -37.83 -9.03 -14.32
CA PHE A 32 -36.54 -8.42 -14.63
C PHE A 32 -35.58 -9.39 -15.33
N ARG A 33 -35.59 -10.67 -14.95
CA ARG A 33 -34.87 -11.74 -15.66
C ARG A 33 -35.38 -11.90 -17.09
N ALA A 34 -36.69 -11.94 -17.27
CA ALA A 34 -37.30 -12.11 -18.59
C ALA A 34 -36.98 -10.94 -19.53
N THR A 35 -36.98 -9.69 -19.03
CA THR A 35 -36.71 -8.50 -19.84
C THR A 35 -35.23 -8.29 -20.15
N THR A 36 -34.31 -8.80 -19.33
CA THR A 36 -32.86 -8.56 -19.48
C THR A 36 -32.07 -9.77 -19.99
N GLY A 37 -32.61 -10.99 -19.86
CA GLY A 37 -31.88 -12.23 -20.12
C GLY A 37 -30.85 -12.60 -19.04
N ALA A 38 -30.68 -11.80 -17.99
CA ALA A 38 -29.70 -12.05 -16.93
C ALA A 38 -30.22 -13.04 -15.88
N ALA A 39 -29.34 -13.89 -15.34
CA ALA A 39 -29.74 -14.90 -14.35
C ALA A 39 -30.03 -14.31 -12.96
N LEU A 40 -29.31 -13.25 -12.54
CA LEU A 40 -29.54 -12.51 -11.27
C LEU A 40 -29.64 -13.41 -10.01
N ARG A 41 -28.81 -14.45 -9.92
CA ARG A 41 -28.90 -15.47 -8.84
C ARG A 41 -28.63 -14.92 -7.44
N SER A 42 -27.81 -13.88 -7.32
CA SER A 42 -27.50 -13.23 -6.04
C SER A 42 -28.72 -12.55 -5.40
N LEU A 43 -29.78 -12.27 -6.16
CA LEU A 43 -30.99 -11.61 -5.69
C LEU A 43 -32.08 -12.60 -5.24
N ASP A 44 -31.87 -13.92 -5.37
CA ASP A 44 -32.88 -14.92 -5.00
C ASP A 44 -33.17 -14.92 -3.50
N ALA A 45 -32.14 -14.72 -2.69
CA ALA A 45 -32.23 -14.64 -1.24
C ALA A 45 -32.04 -13.20 -0.75
N THR A 46 -32.75 -12.85 0.31
CA THR A 46 -32.57 -11.60 1.05
C THR A 46 -32.97 -11.83 2.51
N SER A 47 -32.28 -11.21 3.45
CA SER A 47 -32.63 -11.25 4.87
C SER A 47 -33.71 -10.23 5.25
N ILE A 48 -34.06 -9.31 4.35
CA ILE A 48 -35.03 -8.24 4.60
C ILE A 48 -36.45 -8.73 4.25
N ASP A 49 -37.37 -8.64 5.21
CA ASP A 49 -38.80 -8.88 4.95
C ASP A 49 -39.38 -7.74 4.10
N ALA A 50 -39.88 -8.07 2.91
CA ALA A 50 -40.53 -7.11 2.02
C ALA A 50 -41.65 -6.31 2.70
N ARG A 51 -42.36 -6.89 3.68
CA ARG A 51 -43.44 -6.23 4.42
C ARG A 51 -42.96 -5.11 5.34
N SER A 52 -41.67 -5.06 5.66
CA SER A 52 -41.06 -4.02 6.49
C SER A 52 -40.62 -2.78 5.72
N LEU A 53 -40.67 -2.81 4.38
CA LEU A 53 -40.18 -1.75 3.50
C LEU A 53 -41.17 -0.64 3.12
N PRO A 54 -42.49 -0.66 3.48
CA PRO A 54 -43.33 0.51 3.28
C PRO A 54 -42.72 1.77 3.91
N GLY A 55 -42.49 2.81 3.09
CA GLY A 55 -41.85 4.06 3.52
C GLY A 55 -40.31 4.07 3.40
N ASN A 56 -39.69 2.96 3.00
CA ASN A 56 -38.24 2.90 2.71
C ASN A 56 -37.93 2.91 1.21
N LEU A 57 -38.68 2.14 0.40
CA LEU A 57 -38.51 2.07 -1.06
C LEU A 57 -39.71 1.43 -1.75
N GLU A 58 -39.86 1.64 -3.06
CA GLU A 58 -40.87 0.99 -3.90
C GLU A 58 -40.25 -0.10 -4.81
N ASN A 59 -41.08 -1.01 -5.33
CA ASN A 59 -40.68 -2.01 -6.34
C ASN A 59 -39.50 -2.91 -5.93
N PHE A 60 -39.42 -3.32 -4.65
CA PHE A 60 -38.38 -4.19 -4.12
C PHE A 60 -38.16 -5.47 -4.94
N VAL A 61 -36.88 -5.78 -5.23
CA VAL A 61 -36.42 -7.02 -5.89
C VAL A 61 -35.36 -7.77 -5.09
N GLY A 62 -34.56 -7.07 -4.29
CA GLY A 62 -33.46 -7.63 -3.49
C GLY A 62 -32.61 -6.52 -2.86
N CYS A 63 -31.51 -6.91 -2.22
CA CYS A 63 -30.58 -6.00 -1.54
C CYS A 63 -29.15 -6.12 -2.07
N VAL A 64 -28.34 -5.11 -1.79
CA VAL A 64 -26.89 -5.13 -2.02
C VAL A 64 -26.21 -5.21 -0.65
N GLU A 65 -25.21 -6.08 -0.54
CA GLU A 65 -24.39 -6.21 0.66
C GLU A 65 -23.14 -5.32 0.52
N VAL A 66 -22.90 -4.47 1.53
CA VAL A 66 -21.69 -3.65 1.63
C VAL A 66 -20.88 -4.15 2.84
N PRO A 67 -19.60 -4.54 2.66
CA PRO A 67 -18.78 -5.00 3.77
C PRO A 67 -18.68 -3.94 4.88
N VAL A 68 -18.78 -4.37 6.14
CA VAL A 68 -18.63 -3.48 7.30
C VAL A 68 -17.36 -3.85 8.05
N GLY A 69 -16.45 -2.88 8.19
CA GLY A 69 -15.29 -2.98 9.06
C GLY A 69 -15.49 -2.16 10.35
N LEU A 70 -14.65 -2.42 11.36
CA LEU A 70 -14.67 -1.70 12.63
C LEU A 70 -13.41 -0.84 12.76
N ALA A 71 -13.59 0.46 13.00
CA ALA A 71 -12.51 1.40 13.30
C ALA A 71 -12.56 1.81 14.78
N GLY A 72 -11.42 1.71 15.47
CA GLY A 72 -11.30 2.05 16.89
C GLY A 72 -10.63 0.94 17.73
N PRO A 73 -10.83 0.91 19.05
CA PRO A 73 -11.63 1.88 19.82
C PRO A 73 -10.98 3.28 19.84
N MET A 74 -11.80 4.32 19.87
CA MET A 74 -11.39 5.70 20.06
C MET A 74 -11.93 6.24 21.39
N LEU A 75 -11.08 6.90 22.19
CA LEU A 75 -11.50 7.55 23.43
C LEU A 75 -12.15 8.91 23.15
N PHE A 76 -13.43 9.06 23.52
CA PHE A 76 -14.18 10.31 23.45
C PHE A 76 -14.30 10.98 24.83
N ALA A 77 -14.12 12.29 24.85
CA ALA A 77 -14.35 13.19 25.97
C ALA A 77 -15.30 14.33 25.56
N GLY A 78 -16.39 13.98 24.86
CA GLY A 78 -17.38 14.91 24.35
C GLY A 78 -18.55 15.24 25.27
N GLU A 79 -19.42 16.14 24.80
CA GLU A 79 -20.65 16.51 25.49
C GLU A 79 -21.61 15.32 25.59
N HIS A 80 -21.82 14.60 24.49
CA HIS A 80 -22.74 13.45 24.38
C HIS A 80 -22.03 12.10 24.15
N ALA A 81 -20.93 12.08 23.40
CA ALA A 81 -20.09 10.91 23.20
C ALA A 81 -18.97 10.86 24.26
N ARG A 82 -18.92 9.79 25.05
CA ARG A 82 -17.93 9.61 26.13
C ARG A 82 -17.43 8.17 26.19
N GLY A 83 -16.18 8.00 26.61
CA GLY A 83 -15.54 6.71 26.75
C GLY A 83 -15.05 6.14 25.43
N HIS A 84 -14.74 4.84 25.42
CA HIS A 84 -14.26 4.17 24.20
C HIS A 84 -15.43 3.85 23.26
N VAL A 85 -15.32 4.25 22.00
CA VAL A 85 -16.30 3.98 20.94
C VAL A 85 -15.59 3.35 19.75
N THR A 86 -16.23 2.36 19.13
CA THR A 86 -15.77 1.71 17.89
C THR A 86 -16.80 1.97 16.81
N ALA A 87 -16.39 2.57 15.68
CA ALA A 87 -17.30 2.91 14.59
C ALA A 87 -17.43 1.78 13.56
N PRO A 88 -18.66 1.43 13.14
CA PRO A 88 -18.89 0.60 11.97
C PRO A 88 -18.76 1.44 10.69
N LEU A 89 -17.93 0.98 9.77
CA LEU A 89 -17.67 1.63 8.48
C LEU A 89 -18.05 0.66 7.34
N ALA A 90 -19.18 0.92 6.68
CA ALA A 90 -19.63 0.16 5.53
C ALA A 90 -18.97 0.69 4.24
N THR A 91 -18.00 -0.03 3.68
CA THR A 91 -17.23 0.45 2.52
C THR A 91 -16.69 -0.69 1.66
N THR A 92 -16.43 -0.37 0.39
CA THR A 92 -15.63 -1.21 -0.54
C THR A 92 -14.26 -0.60 -0.85
N GLU A 93 -13.93 0.56 -0.28
CA GLU A 93 -12.63 1.20 -0.41
C GLU A 93 -11.64 0.55 0.55
N GLY A 94 -10.62 -0.12 0.01
CA GLY A 94 -9.54 -0.66 0.82
C GLY A 94 -8.70 0.44 1.46
N ALA A 95 -7.99 0.11 2.53
CA ALA A 95 -7.29 1.04 3.42
C ALA A 95 -8.18 1.96 4.29
N LEU A 96 -9.42 2.31 3.88
CA LEU A 96 -10.26 3.28 4.60
C LEU A 96 -10.43 2.94 6.10
N VAL A 97 -10.91 1.73 6.40
CA VAL A 97 -11.14 1.29 7.79
C VAL A 97 -9.85 1.24 8.59
N ALA A 98 -8.75 0.78 7.96
CA ALA A 98 -7.44 0.69 8.60
C ALA A 98 -6.86 2.08 8.89
N SER A 99 -7.05 3.05 7.99
CA SER A 99 -6.62 4.44 8.17
C SER A 99 -7.40 5.11 9.31
N ALA A 100 -8.73 5.00 9.31
CA ALA A 100 -9.57 5.50 10.40
C ALA A 100 -9.19 4.87 11.76
N ALA A 101 -8.91 3.56 11.80
CA ALA A 101 -8.45 2.88 13.01
C ALA A 101 -7.07 3.36 13.48
N ARG A 102 -6.13 3.63 12.55
CA ARG A 102 -4.82 4.20 12.86
C ARG A 102 -4.94 5.60 13.47
N GLY A 103 -5.79 6.45 12.90
CA GLY A 103 -6.11 7.77 13.44
C GLY A 103 -6.73 7.69 14.83
N ALA A 104 -7.73 6.82 15.01
CA ALA A 104 -8.39 6.59 16.30
C ALA A 104 -7.40 6.14 17.39
N ARG A 105 -6.43 5.29 17.02
CA ARG A 105 -5.35 4.86 17.91
C ARG A 105 -4.42 6.02 18.29
N ALA A 106 -4.08 6.90 17.35
CA ALA A 106 -3.25 8.07 17.62
C ALA A 106 -3.96 9.02 18.60
N ILE A 107 -5.21 9.38 18.30
CA ILE A 107 -6.04 10.23 19.15
C ILE A 107 -6.18 9.64 20.56
N THR A 108 -6.48 8.35 20.68
CA THR A 108 -6.65 7.69 21.98
C THR A 108 -5.38 7.69 22.81
N ARG A 109 -4.23 7.46 22.17
CA ARG A 109 -2.92 7.50 22.85
C ARG A 109 -2.59 8.89 23.39
N ALA A 110 -3.07 9.93 22.72
CA ALA A 110 -2.85 11.32 23.10
C ALA A 110 -3.91 11.87 24.08
N GLY A 111 -4.76 11.01 24.66
CA GLY A 111 -5.75 11.40 25.68
C GLY A 111 -7.19 11.49 25.17
N GLY A 112 -7.44 11.21 23.90
CA GLY A 112 -8.78 11.16 23.30
C GLY A 112 -9.16 12.41 22.53
N VAL A 113 -10.39 12.40 22.00
CA VAL A 113 -10.98 13.51 21.24
C VAL A 113 -12.05 14.21 22.08
N VAL A 114 -12.02 15.54 22.09
CA VAL A 114 -13.09 16.37 22.64
C VAL A 114 -14.06 16.70 21.51
N THR A 115 -15.36 16.46 21.72
CA THR A 115 -16.40 16.70 20.71
C THR A 115 -17.56 17.52 21.26
N ARG A 116 -18.17 18.34 20.40
CA ARG A 116 -19.33 19.16 20.77
C ARG A 116 -20.32 19.36 19.62
N ALA A 117 -21.57 18.95 19.82
CA ALA A 117 -22.68 19.31 18.94
C ALA A 117 -23.19 20.73 19.26
N VAL A 118 -22.79 21.72 18.45
CA VAL A 118 -23.02 23.16 18.69
C VAL A 118 -24.47 23.59 18.45
N GLY A 119 -25.14 23.01 17.46
CA GLY A 119 -26.52 23.36 17.13
C GLY A 119 -27.10 22.49 16.02
N GLN A 120 -28.44 22.46 15.94
CA GLN A 120 -29.17 21.72 14.92
C GLN A 120 -30.14 22.66 14.19
N ARG A 121 -30.12 22.66 12.86
CA ARG A 121 -30.94 23.53 12.01
C ARG A 121 -31.35 22.78 10.74
N MET A 122 -32.58 22.31 10.63
CA MET A 122 -33.08 21.72 9.38
C MET A 122 -33.90 22.75 8.61
N VAL A 123 -33.69 22.88 7.29
CA VAL A 123 -34.28 23.95 6.48
C VAL A 123 -35.20 23.40 5.41
N ARG A 124 -36.36 24.04 5.23
CA ARG A 124 -37.22 23.90 4.04
C ARG A 124 -37.54 25.28 3.49
N ALA A 125 -37.48 25.46 2.17
CA ALA A 125 -37.59 26.79 1.57
C ALA A 125 -38.64 26.86 0.44
N PRO A 126 -39.93 27.02 0.75
CA PRO A 126 -40.97 27.31 -0.24
C PRO A 126 -40.72 28.62 -0.98
N PHE A 127 -41.33 28.76 -2.16
CA PHE A 127 -41.36 30.01 -2.92
C PHE A 127 -42.79 30.44 -3.24
N PHE A 128 -42.98 31.76 -3.32
CA PHE A 128 -44.22 32.42 -3.71
C PHE A 128 -43.90 33.46 -4.78
N GLU A 129 -44.43 33.27 -5.98
CA GLU A 129 -44.30 34.22 -7.09
C GLU A 129 -45.50 35.17 -7.10
N PHE A 130 -45.28 36.45 -7.40
CA PHE A 130 -46.30 37.49 -7.46
C PHE A 130 -46.33 38.19 -8.83
N ALA A 131 -47.38 38.98 -9.07
CA ALA A 131 -47.54 39.76 -10.30
C ALA A 131 -46.45 40.82 -10.48
N GLY A 132 -45.91 41.36 -9.38
CA GLY A 132 -44.90 42.41 -9.41
C GLY A 132 -44.03 42.50 -8.16
N LEU A 133 -42.98 43.32 -8.25
CA LEU A 133 -41.98 43.51 -7.18
C LEU A 133 -42.60 44.05 -5.87
N GLY A 134 -43.63 44.89 -5.98
CA GLY A 134 -44.29 45.51 -4.82
C GLY A 134 -45.04 44.51 -3.95
N GLU A 135 -45.86 43.65 -4.55
CA GLU A 135 -46.57 42.59 -3.82
C GLU A 135 -45.60 41.58 -3.19
N ALA A 136 -44.51 41.23 -3.90
CA ALA A 136 -43.46 40.39 -3.34
C ALA A 136 -42.81 41.03 -2.11
N ALA A 137 -42.50 42.33 -2.16
CA ALA A 137 -41.94 43.05 -1.02
C ALA A 137 -42.93 43.16 0.15
N GLU A 138 -44.22 43.41 -0.14
CA GLU A 138 -45.28 43.41 0.88
C GLU A 138 -45.36 42.04 1.58
N PHE A 139 -45.38 40.95 0.80
CA PHE A 139 -45.41 39.59 1.34
C PHE A 139 -44.18 39.29 2.21
N ALA A 140 -42.98 39.59 1.71
CA ALA A 140 -41.74 39.37 2.44
C ALA A 140 -41.71 40.12 3.77
N HIS A 141 -42.24 41.35 3.82
CA HIS A 141 -42.38 42.10 5.05
C HIS A 141 -43.42 41.47 6.00
N ARG A 142 -44.63 41.21 5.50
CA ARG A 142 -45.76 40.72 6.31
C ARG A 142 -45.49 39.37 6.96
N ILE A 143 -44.87 38.43 6.24
CA ILE A 143 -44.70 37.07 6.74
C ILE A 143 -43.84 37.00 8.02
N THR A 144 -42.87 37.91 8.19
CA THR A 144 -42.01 37.97 9.38
C THR A 144 -42.79 38.24 10.67
N GLY A 145 -43.94 38.93 10.59
CA GLY A 145 -44.80 39.22 11.73
C GLY A 145 -45.63 38.04 12.24
N HIS A 146 -45.61 36.89 11.54
CA HIS A 146 -46.46 35.74 11.82
C HIS A 146 -45.70 34.48 12.28
N HIS A 147 -44.48 34.65 12.80
CA HIS A 147 -43.66 33.51 13.25
C HIS A 147 -44.40 32.63 14.28
N ALA A 148 -45.11 33.23 15.25
CA ALA A 148 -45.79 32.49 16.30
C ALA A 148 -46.92 31.58 15.76
N GLU A 149 -47.73 32.10 14.85
CA GLU A 149 -48.82 31.37 14.20
C GLU A 149 -48.27 30.26 13.31
N LEU A 150 -47.24 30.55 12.52
CA LEU A 150 -46.59 29.55 11.66
C LEU A 150 -45.92 28.44 12.50
N ALA A 151 -45.29 28.79 13.62
CA ALA A 151 -44.76 27.81 14.57
C ALA A 151 -45.86 26.94 15.18
N ALA A 152 -47.02 27.53 15.51
CA ALA A 152 -48.17 26.78 16.01
C ALA A 152 -48.73 25.81 14.96
N GLU A 153 -48.80 26.22 13.69
CA GLU A 153 -49.20 25.30 12.61
C GLU A 153 -48.18 24.19 12.40
N ALA A 154 -46.88 24.48 12.43
CA ALA A 154 -45.83 23.45 12.34
C ALA A 154 -45.94 22.43 13.49
N ALA A 155 -46.17 22.90 14.73
CA ALA A 155 -46.30 22.04 15.91
C ALA A 155 -47.51 21.09 15.86
N ARG A 156 -48.54 21.41 15.07
CA ARG A 156 -49.70 20.51 14.83
C ARG A 156 -49.36 19.30 13.96
N VAL A 157 -48.25 19.34 13.22
CA VAL A 157 -47.77 18.19 12.43
C VAL A 157 -46.89 17.28 13.29
N SER A 158 -45.98 17.87 14.07
CA SER A 158 -45.11 17.11 14.97
C SER A 158 -44.62 17.99 16.11
N ALA A 159 -44.62 17.45 17.34
CA ALA A 159 -44.01 18.08 18.50
C ALA A 159 -42.47 18.17 18.38
N HIS A 160 -41.88 17.39 17.48
CA HIS A 160 -40.43 17.34 17.25
C HIS A 160 -39.95 18.33 16.17
N SER A 161 -40.84 19.03 15.46
CA SER A 161 -40.46 20.06 14.48
C SER A 161 -40.68 21.47 15.02
N ARG A 162 -39.69 21.99 15.77
CA ARG A 162 -39.78 23.33 16.36
C ARG A 162 -39.27 24.37 15.36
N LEU A 163 -40.13 25.25 14.87
CA LEU A 163 -39.73 26.40 14.03
C LEU A 163 -38.94 27.40 14.90
N VAL A 164 -37.69 27.65 14.53
CA VAL A 164 -36.76 28.53 15.28
C VAL A 164 -36.40 29.81 14.53
N GLU A 165 -36.53 29.83 13.20
CA GLU A 165 -36.28 31.00 12.39
C GLU A 165 -37.10 30.97 11.10
N LEU A 166 -37.49 32.16 10.65
CA LEU A 166 -38.18 32.40 9.40
C LEU A 166 -37.46 33.51 8.65
N ASP A 167 -36.87 33.18 7.49
CA ASP A 167 -36.01 34.10 6.73
C ASP A 167 -36.51 34.24 5.28
N PRO A 168 -37.28 35.30 4.96
CA PRO A 168 -37.74 35.57 3.60
C PRO A 168 -36.66 36.26 2.76
N VAL A 169 -36.38 35.67 1.60
CA VAL A 169 -35.42 36.15 0.59
C VAL A 169 -36.19 36.48 -0.70
N GLN A 170 -36.30 37.76 -1.01
CA GLN A 170 -36.93 38.23 -2.25
C GLN A 170 -35.94 38.21 -3.42
N LEU A 171 -36.27 37.47 -4.48
CA LEU A 171 -35.55 37.40 -5.75
C LEU A 171 -36.48 37.89 -6.87
N GLY A 172 -36.41 39.19 -7.18
CA GLY A 172 -37.33 39.81 -8.12
C GLY A 172 -38.79 39.78 -7.60
N ARG A 173 -39.69 39.21 -8.41
CA ARG A 173 -41.13 39.06 -8.07
C ARG A 173 -41.44 37.75 -7.31
N THR A 174 -40.42 37.04 -6.86
CA THR A 174 -40.56 35.79 -6.11
C THR A 174 -39.97 35.95 -4.72
N VAL A 175 -40.65 35.43 -3.70
CA VAL A 175 -40.13 35.36 -2.32
C VAL A 175 -39.91 33.90 -1.95
N HIS A 176 -38.66 33.57 -1.63
CA HIS A 176 -38.30 32.28 -1.04
C HIS A 176 -38.28 32.44 0.47
N VAL A 177 -38.96 31.58 1.21
CA VAL A 177 -39.03 31.70 2.67
C VAL A 177 -38.33 30.52 3.30
N ARG A 178 -37.19 30.74 3.95
CA ARG A 178 -36.47 29.69 4.67
C ARG A 178 -37.12 29.47 6.02
N PHE A 179 -37.82 28.35 6.17
CA PHE A 179 -38.28 27.85 7.46
C PHE A 179 -37.17 27.00 8.07
N VAL A 180 -36.66 27.43 9.22
CA VAL A 180 -35.58 26.74 9.94
C VAL A 180 -36.14 26.09 11.19
N TYR A 181 -35.88 24.80 11.34
CA TYR A 181 -36.41 23.97 12.41
C TYR A 181 -35.31 23.32 13.25
N GLU A 182 -35.59 23.07 14.51
CA GLU A 182 -34.95 21.99 15.26
C GLU A 182 -35.80 20.71 15.18
N THR A 183 -35.15 19.55 15.08
CA THR A 183 -35.81 18.29 14.69
C THR A 183 -35.60 17.13 15.65
N ALA A 184 -35.15 17.43 16.88
CA ALA A 184 -34.79 16.43 17.90
C ALA A 184 -33.84 15.37 17.32
N ASP A 185 -34.16 14.08 17.47
CA ASP A 185 -33.31 12.97 17.02
C ASP A 185 -33.56 12.53 15.57
N ALA A 186 -34.49 13.17 14.85
CA ALA A 186 -34.74 12.88 13.44
C ALA A 186 -33.84 13.72 12.54
N GLY A 187 -33.43 13.16 11.39
CA GLY A 187 -32.78 13.93 10.32
C GLY A 187 -33.68 15.04 9.77
N GLY A 188 -35.00 14.90 9.91
CA GLY A 188 -35.95 16.02 9.84
C GLY A 188 -36.47 16.38 8.45
N GLN A 189 -35.84 15.95 7.35
CA GLN A 189 -36.18 16.35 5.98
C GLN A 189 -37.66 16.19 5.61
N ASN A 190 -38.26 15.02 5.89
CA ASN A 190 -39.67 14.74 5.58
C ASN A 190 -40.62 15.46 6.54
N MET A 191 -40.27 15.49 7.83
CA MET A 191 -41.07 16.13 8.87
C MET A 191 -41.18 17.65 8.62
N THR A 192 -40.08 18.31 8.28
CA THR A 192 -40.07 19.75 7.99
C THR A 192 -40.80 20.08 6.70
N THR A 193 -40.81 19.19 5.70
CA THR A 193 -41.66 19.34 4.51
C THR A 193 -43.13 19.35 4.87
N ALA A 194 -43.60 18.40 5.69
CA ALA A 194 -44.99 18.33 6.11
C ALA A 194 -45.39 19.53 7.00
N ALA A 195 -44.52 19.91 7.94
CA ALA A 195 -44.71 21.09 8.79
C ALA A 195 -44.79 22.38 7.96
N THR A 196 -43.85 22.56 7.02
CA THR A 196 -43.82 23.73 6.13
C THR A 196 -45.00 23.73 5.18
N TRP A 197 -45.43 22.58 4.66
CA TRP A 197 -46.61 22.49 3.82
C TRP A 197 -47.86 22.99 4.55
N ARG A 198 -48.05 22.57 5.81
CA ARG A 198 -49.15 23.06 6.63
C ARG A 198 -49.06 24.55 6.89
N ALA A 199 -47.87 25.05 7.23
CA ALA A 199 -47.63 26.49 7.40
C ALA A 199 -47.94 27.27 6.10
N CYS A 200 -47.53 26.77 4.94
CA CYS A 200 -47.84 27.36 3.64
C CYS A 200 -49.34 27.36 3.33
N ARG A 201 -50.08 26.32 3.72
CA ARG A 201 -51.54 26.30 3.58
C ARG A 201 -52.18 27.41 4.42
N TRP A 202 -51.73 27.56 5.65
CA TRP A 202 -52.17 28.68 6.50
C TRP A 202 -51.83 30.04 5.89
N ILE A 203 -50.62 30.22 5.32
CA ILE A 203 -50.23 31.45 4.62
C ILE A 203 -51.18 31.74 3.46
N LEU A 204 -51.45 30.75 2.61
CA LEU A 204 -52.34 30.90 1.47
C LEU A 204 -53.77 31.25 1.91
N ASP A 205 -54.26 30.62 2.98
CA ASP A 205 -55.63 30.79 3.47
C ASP A 205 -55.84 32.07 4.30
N ARG A 206 -54.77 32.67 4.86
CA ARG A 206 -54.86 33.78 5.83
C ARG A 206 -54.12 35.04 5.42
N LEU A 207 -52.94 34.91 4.82
CA LEU A 207 -52.09 36.04 4.42
C LEU A 207 -52.29 36.43 2.96
N CYS A 208 -52.55 35.45 2.09
CA CYS A 208 -52.69 35.65 0.65
C CYS A 208 -54.14 35.81 0.18
N VAL A 209 -55.00 36.40 1.02
CA VAL A 209 -56.40 36.71 0.71
C VAL A 209 -56.60 38.23 0.67
N PRO A 210 -57.48 38.78 -0.20
CA PRO A 210 -57.69 40.23 -0.31
C PRO A 210 -58.03 40.89 1.05
N PRO A 211 -57.44 42.05 1.37
CA PRO A 211 -56.61 42.92 0.53
C PRO A 211 -55.10 42.58 0.51
N GLY A 212 -54.70 41.36 0.90
CA GLY A 212 -53.30 40.93 0.89
C GLY A 212 -52.74 40.46 -0.46
N PRO A 213 -51.41 40.22 -0.54
CA PRO A 213 -50.72 39.89 -1.78
C PRO A 213 -51.13 38.50 -2.26
N SER A 214 -51.43 38.37 -3.56
CA SER A 214 -51.96 37.11 -4.13
C SER A 214 -50.89 36.44 -4.99
N PRO A 215 -50.29 35.32 -4.54
CA PRO A 215 -49.26 34.66 -5.33
C PRO A 215 -49.85 34.07 -6.62
N THR A 216 -49.15 34.25 -7.74
CA THR A 216 -49.44 33.66 -9.05
C THR A 216 -48.98 32.21 -9.14
N LEU A 217 -47.95 31.85 -8.37
CA LEU A 217 -47.42 30.49 -8.29
C LEU A 217 -46.85 30.22 -6.90
N PHE A 218 -47.01 29.00 -6.41
CA PHE A 218 -46.45 28.55 -5.14
C PHE A 218 -45.82 27.16 -5.31
N GLY A 219 -44.68 26.96 -4.66
CA GLY A 219 -44.05 25.65 -4.52
C GLY A 219 -43.45 25.46 -3.13
N VAL A 220 -43.48 24.22 -2.62
CA VAL A 220 -42.99 23.88 -1.28
C VAL A 220 -41.46 23.88 -1.16
N GLU A 221 -40.75 23.84 -2.30
CA GLU A 221 -39.29 23.88 -2.37
C GLU A 221 -38.86 24.73 -3.58
N GLY A 222 -38.07 25.77 -3.31
CA GLY A 222 -37.48 26.69 -4.29
C GLY A 222 -35.96 26.57 -4.39
N ASN A 223 -35.40 25.45 -3.92
CA ASN A 223 -33.99 25.07 -3.90
C ASN A 223 -33.09 25.85 -2.91
N LEU A 224 -33.63 26.85 -2.20
CA LEU A 224 -32.89 27.65 -1.20
C LEU A 224 -32.67 26.88 0.12
N SER A 225 -33.29 25.72 0.31
CA SER A 225 -32.96 24.82 1.43
C SER A 225 -31.60 24.15 1.25
N GLY A 226 -31.11 24.03 0.01
CA GLY A 226 -29.90 23.29 -0.34
C GLY A 226 -30.02 21.78 -0.08
N ASP A 227 -31.24 21.22 0.04
CA ASP A 227 -31.46 19.81 0.38
C ASP A 227 -30.86 18.86 -0.67
N LYS A 228 -29.81 18.13 -0.29
CA LYS A 228 -28.99 17.27 -1.15
C LYS A 228 -28.22 18.07 -2.20
N LYS A 229 -27.81 19.30 -1.87
CA LYS A 229 -26.92 20.14 -2.67
C LYS A 229 -25.87 20.78 -1.80
N PHE A 230 -24.67 20.88 -2.34
CA PHE A 230 -23.63 21.66 -1.72
C PHE A 230 -23.95 23.17 -1.82
N SER A 231 -23.81 23.93 -0.72
CA SER A 231 -24.12 25.38 -0.67
C SER A 231 -23.30 26.13 0.39
N HIS A 232 -22.69 27.26 -0.01
CA HIS A 232 -22.00 28.18 0.91
C HIS A 232 -22.94 28.79 1.96
N LEU A 233 -24.22 28.99 1.63
CA LEU A 233 -25.20 29.47 2.61
C LEU A 233 -25.34 28.47 3.75
N ASN A 234 -25.39 27.18 3.45
CA ASN A 234 -25.46 26.15 4.49
C ASN A 234 -24.16 26.10 5.29
N MET A 235 -22.97 26.21 4.65
CA MET A 235 -21.69 26.28 5.38
C MET A 235 -21.66 27.38 6.46
N THR A 236 -22.27 28.53 6.17
CA THR A 236 -22.28 29.67 7.09
C THR A 236 -23.44 29.59 8.09
N ALA A 237 -24.67 29.41 7.62
CA ALA A 237 -25.89 29.40 8.45
C ALA A 237 -26.15 28.06 9.18
N GLY A 238 -25.51 26.98 8.75
CA GLY A 238 -25.71 25.60 9.20
C GLY A 238 -26.93 24.92 8.57
N ARG A 239 -26.82 23.62 8.33
CA ARG A 239 -27.95 22.73 7.97
C ARG A 239 -27.74 21.30 8.50
N GLY A 240 -28.68 20.73 9.24
CA GLY A 240 -28.43 19.54 10.04
C GLY A 240 -27.76 19.90 11.36
N ILE A 241 -26.80 19.10 11.83
CA ILE A 241 -26.07 19.31 13.08
C ILE A 241 -24.71 19.92 12.77
N ARG A 242 -24.39 21.05 13.41
CA ARG A 242 -23.03 21.58 13.46
C ARG A 242 -22.28 20.90 14.60
N VAL A 243 -21.17 20.25 14.29
CA VAL A 243 -20.37 19.52 15.28
C VAL A 243 -18.88 19.81 15.09
N ILE A 244 -18.16 19.85 16.20
CA ILE A 244 -16.72 20.13 16.26
C ILE A 244 -16.03 18.98 17.00
N ALA A 245 -14.87 18.56 16.52
CA ALA A 245 -13.95 17.63 17.17
C ALA A 245 -12.56 18.26 17.28
N GLU A 246 -11.89 18.10 18.43
CA GLU A 246 -10.53 18.58 18.68
C GLU A 246 -9.69 17.52 19.41
N CYS A 247 -8.42 17.40 19.05
CA CYS A 247 -7.43 16.66 19.83
C CYS A 247 -6.05 17.34 19.79
N VAL A 248 -5.19 17.03 20.76
CA VAL A 248 -3.77 17.43 20.78
C VAL A 248 -2.91 16.16 20.75
N LEU A 249 -2.02 16.05 19.79
CA LEU A 249 -1.13 14.90 19.57
C LEU A 249 0.28 15.23 20.05
N ASP A 250 0.86 14.36 20.88
CA ASP A 250 2.24 14.49 21.33
C ASP A 250 3.25 13.98 20.27
N PRO A 251 4.52 14.41 20.33
CA PRO A 251 5.56 14.00 19.38
C PRO A 251 5.79 12.48 19.29
N ASP A 252 5.67 11.77 20.40
CA ASP A 252 5.92 10.33 20.44
C ASP A 252 4.78 9.59 19.75
N THR A 253 3.54 10.03 19.94
CA THR A 253 2.38 9.51 19.20
C THR A 253 2.51 9.77 17.69
N LEU A 254 2.91 10.98 17.28
CA LEU A 254 3.12 11.32 15.86
C LEU A 254 4.19 10.42 15.23
N ARG A 255 5.35 10.25 15.88
CA ARG A 255 6.45 9.38 15.40
C ARG A 255 6.08 7.90 15.43
N ALA A 256 5.49 7.42 16.53
CA ALA A 256 5.26 5.99 16.73
C ALA A 256 4.04 5.45 15.98
N VAL A 257 2.97 6.23 15.86
CA VAL A 257 1.70 5.79 15.25
C VAL A 257 1.53 6.33 13.84
N LEU A 258 1.66 7.66 13.68
CA LEU A 258 1.41 8.34 12.41
C LEU A 258 2.65 8.38 11.50
N LYS A 259 3.82 7.98 12.01
CA LYS A 259 5.09 7.88 11.27
C LYS A 259 5.51 9.21 10.61
N THR A 260 5.27 10.31 11.32
CA THR A 260 5.52 11.67 10.85
C THR A 260 5.96 12.59 11.99
N THR A 261 6.23 13.85 11.69
CA THR A 261 6.55 14.91 12.67
C THR A 261 5.50 16.03 12.64
N PRO A 262 5.36 16.82 13.72
CA PRO A 262 4.48 17.99 13.73
C PRO A 262 4.75 18.95 12.56
N GLU A 263 6.02 19.23 12.28
CA GLU A 263 6.44 20.19 11.24
C GLU A 263 6.07 19.71 9.84
N ALA A 264 6.21 18.40 9.59
CA ALA A 264 5.81 17.81 8.32
C ALA A 264 4.29 17.90 8.14
N MET A 265 3.51 17.55 9.16
CA MET A 265 2.04 17.63 9.13
C MET A 265 1.55 19.05 8.84
N ASP A 266 2.04 20.03 9.60
CA ASP A 266 1.72 21.45 9.43
C ASP A 266 2.12 21.98 8.05
N ARG A 267 3.32 21.63 7.57
CA ARG A 267 3.77 22.02 6.23
C ARG A 267 2.86 21.48 5.12
N PHE A 268 2.52 20.19 5.16
CA PHE A 268 1.67 19.57 4.15
C PHE A 268 0.24 20.12 4.19
N TYR A 269 -0.29 20.36 5.39
CA TYR A 269 -1.58 21.02 5.58
C TYR A 269 -1.62 22.40 4.91
N ARG A 270 -0.65 23.28 5.21
CA ARG A 270 -0.61 24.63 4.62
C ARG A 270 -0.52 24.62 3.10
N ILE A 271 0.23 23.68 2.53
CA ILE A 271 0.31 23.50 1.07
C ILE A 271 -1.07 23.10 0.51
N GLY A 272 -1.74 22.15 1.16
CA GLY A 272 -3.07 21.68 0.77
C GLY A 272 -4.14 22.78 0.81
N VAL A 273 -4.14 23.61 1.86
CA VAL A 273 -5.12 24.69 2.04
C VAL A 273 -5.10 25.68 0.87
N VAL A 274 -3.92 26.11 0.41
CA VAL A 274 -3.81 27.05 -0.72
C VAL A 274 -4.34 26.43 -2.01
N ALA A 275 -4.07 25.14 -2.24
CA ALA A 275 -4.60 24.41 -3.40
C ALA A 275 -6.13 24.27 -3.34
N ALA A 276 -6.68 23.96 -2.17
CA ALA A 276 -8.12 23.85 -1.96
C ALA A 276 -8.85 25.20 -2.17
N GLN A 277 -8.27 26.30 -1.69
CA GLN A 277 -8.77 27.64 -1.94
C GLN A 277 -8.79 27.96 -3.44
N HIS A 278 -7.72 27.63 -4.16
CA HIS A 278 -7.67 27.81 -5.61
C HIS A 278 -8.73 26.97 -6.35
N ALA A 279 -8.99 25.76 -5.87
CA ALA A 279 -10.02 24.88 -6.40
C ALA A 279 -11.46 25.33 -6.07
N GLY A 280 -11.64 26.39 -5.28
CA GLY A 280 -12.94 26.88 -4.85
C GLY A 280 -13.59 25.98 -3.78
N MET A 281 -12.80 25.22 -3.03
CA MET A 281 -13.33 24.39 -1.95
C MET A 281 -13.91 25.29 -0.84
N PRO A 282 -15.16 25.04 -0.42
CA PRO A 282 -15.87 25.82 0.58
C PRO A 282 -15.33 25.64 2.01
N GLY A 283 -14.62 24.56 2.23
CA GLY A 283 -13.91 24.18 3.44
C GLY A 283 -12.79 23.21 3.02
N PHE A 284 -11.69 23.22 3.76
CA PHE A 284 -10.60 22.28 3.53
C PHE A 284 -10.83 21.05 4.39
N ASP A 285 -10.82 19.88 3.78
CA ASP A 285 -10.73 18.57 4.42
C ASP A 285 -10.03 17.62 3.44
N ILE A 286 -9.68 16.43 3.91
CA ILE A 286 -8.98 15.46 3.07
C ILE A 286 -9.94 14.40 2.58
N ASP A 287 -10.60 13.70 3.51
CA ASP A 287 -11.46 12.56 3.19
C ASP A 287 -12.59 12.37 4.22
N ALA A 288 -13.06 13.44 4.87
CA ALA A 288 -14.14 13.40 5.85
C ALA A 288 -15.42 12.76 5.28
N ALA A 289 -15.72 13.03 4.00
CA ALA A 289 -16.84 12.43 3.28
C ALA A 289 -16.80 10.88 3.26
N ASN A 290 -15.61 10.25 3.29
CA ASN A 290 -15.47 8.80 3.30
C ASN A 290 -16.00 8.19 4.61
N VAL A 291 -15.66 8.77 5.77
CA VAL A 291 -16.20 8.32 7.06
C VAL A 291 -17.71 8.56 7.12
N ILE A 292 -18.16 9.73 6.69
CA ILE A 292 -19.58 10.09 6.70
C ILE A 292 -20.38 9.10 5.86
N ALA A 293 -19.96 8.83 4.62
CA ALA A 293 -20.61 7.85 3.75
C ALA A 293 -20.63 6.44 4.36
N ALA A 294 -19.49 5.98 4.87
CA ALA A 294 -19.35 4.63 5.42
C ALA A 294 -20.22 4.43 6.68
N MET A 295 -20.27 5.42 7.56
CA MET A 295 -21.16 5.40 8.73
C MET A 295 -22.62 5.57 8.33
N PHE A 296 -22.93 6.39 7.32
CA PHE A 296 -24.30 6.62 6.85
C PHE A 296 -24.93 5.34 6.31
N VAL A 297 -24.19 4.59 5.50
CA VAL A 297 -24.63 3.28 4.99
C VAL A 297 -24.79 2.28 6.14
N ALA A 298 -23.82 2.21 7.06
CA ALA A 298 -23.86 1.29 8.19
C ALA A 298 -25.04 1.55 9.14
N THR A 299 -25.46 2.81 9.29
CA THR A 299 -26.45 3.22 10.31
C THR A 299 -27.78 3.71 9.74
N GLY A 300 -28.00 3.57 8.42
CA GLY A 300 -29.31 3.80 7.80
C GLY A 300 -29.67 5.27 7.63
N GLN A 301 -28.67 6.13 7.45
CA GLN A 301 -28.85 7.54 7.11
C GLN A 301 -29.20 7.71 5.63
N ASP A 302 -29.60 8.92 5.23
CA ASP A 302 -29.81 9.24 3.81
C ASP A 302 -28.45 9.44 3.11
N ILE A 303 -28.09 8.48 2.26
CA ILE A 303 -26.80 8.47 1.54
C ILE A 303 -26.68 9.68 0.60
N ALA A 304 -27.77 10.21 0.06
CA ALA A 304 -27.71 11.40 -0.80
C ALA A 304 -27.31 12.65 0.01
N SER A 305 -27.54 12.65 1.32
CA SER A 305 -27.16 13.73 2.23
C SER A 305 -25.64 13.72 2.55
N VAL A 306 -24.89 12.71 2.09
CA VAL A 306 -23.41 12.75 2.11
C VAL A 306 -22.91 13.95 1.29
N TYR A 307 -23.59 14.31 0.19
CA TYR A 307 -23.16 15.42 -0.66
C TYR A 307 -23.14 16.78 0.06
N GLU A 308 -24.09 17.00 0.97
CA GLU A 308 -24.18 18.23 1.77
C GLU A 308 -23.46 18.11 3.12
N SER A 309 -23.39 16.90 3.70
CA SER A 309 -22.75 16.63 4.98
C SER A 309 -21.23 16.48 4.87
N GLY A 310 -20.74 16.10 3.69
CA GLY A 310 -19.34 15.76 3.44
C GLY A 310 -18.37 16.94 3.40
N ALA A 311 -18.88 18.17 3.38
CA ALA A 311 -18.02 19.35 3.45
C ALA A 311 -17.59 19.62 4.89
N ALA A 312 -16.28 19.73 5.13
CA ALA A 312 -15.73 19.95 6.45
C ALA A 312 -14.69 21.09 6.48
N GLN A 313 -14.32 21.49 7.69
CA GLN A 313 -13.22 22.43 7.94
C GLN A 313 -12.24 21.76 8.90
N PHE A 314 -11.21 21.17 8.32
CA PHE A 314 -10.08 20.55 9.00
C PHE A 314 -8.95 21.55 9.16
N SER A 315 -8.34 21.60 10.34
CA SER A 315 -7.13 22.38 10.58
C SER A 315 -6.14 21.62 11.46
N VAL A 316 -4.86 21.88 11.23
CA VAL A 316 -3.78 21.49 12.14
C VAL A 316 -2.89 22.68 12.43
N ASP A 317 -2.47 22.79 13.68
CA ASP A 317 -1.64 23.89 14.17
C ASP A 317 -0.58 23.34 15.15
N PRO A 318 0.67 23.81 15.10
CA PRO A 318 1.67 23.46 16.12
C PRO A 318 1.19 23.81 17.53
N ASP A 319 1.33 22.89 18.48
CA ASP A 319 0.94 23.09 19.89
C ASP A 319 2.07 22.64 20.82
N GLY A 320 2.92 23.59 21.23
CA GLY A 320 4.18 23.30 21.90
C GLY A 320 5.10 22.45 21.02
N ALA A 321 5.48 21.26 21.50
CA ALA A 321 6.21 20.28 20.69
C ALA A 321 5.27 19.38 19.86
N GLY A 322 3.97 19.37 20.15
CA GLY A 322 2.98 18.52 19.50
C GLY A 322 2.22 19.21 18.38
N LEU A 323 1.04 18.68 18.08
CA LEU A 323 0.14 19.19 17.04
C LEU A 323 -1.30 19.17 17.53
N ARG A 324 -1.98 20.32 17.45
CA ARG A 324 -3.43 20.41 17.64
C ARG A 324 -4.12 20.18 16.32
N ALA A 325 -5.22 19.43 16.34
CA ALA A 325 -6.03 19.17 15.16
C ALA A 325 -7.51 19.36 15.47
N THR A 326 -8.22 20.03 14.56
CA THR A 326 -9.65 20.34 14.69
C THR A 326 -10.38 19.97 13.41
N LEU A 327 -11.59 19.43 13.54
CA LEU A 327 -12.52 19.24 12.42
C LEU A 327 -13.87 19.85 12.78
N VAL A 328 -14.43 20.65 11.87
CA VAL A 328 -15.80 21.15 11.94
C VAL A 328 -16.63 20.55 10.81
N LEU A 329 -17.74 19.89 11.16
CA LEU A 329 -18.80 19.53 10.21
C LEU A 329 -19.93 20.56 10.38
N PRO A 330 -20.06 21.56 9.49
CA PRO A 330 -21.07 22.60 9.63
C PRO A 330 -22.48 22.12 9.28
N ASN A 331 -22.59 21.06 8.47
CA ASN A 331 -23.82 20.68 7.79
C ASN A 331 -24.19 19.19 7.91
N LEU A 332 -23.92 18.54 9.05
CA LEU A 332 -24.12 17.08 9.16
C LEU A 332 -25.61 16.73 9.28
N VAL A 333 -26.21 16.24 8.20
CA VAL A 333 -27.62 15.85 8.17
C VAL A 333 -27.76 14.39 8.58
N ALA A 334 -27.96 14.16 9.86
CA ALA A 334 -28.06 12.83 10.45
C ALA A 334 -29.21 12.73 11.47
N GLY A 335 -29.70 11.51 11.69
CA GLY A 335 -30.71 11.19 12.69
C GLY A 335 -30.63 9.75 13.15
N THR A 336 -31.24 9.44 14.30
CA THR A 336 -31.24 8.08 14.89
C THR A 336 -32.63 7.45 14.95
N VAL A 337 -33.62 8.16 14.40
CA VAL A 337 -35.00 7.71 14.19
C VAL A 337 -35.49 8.08 12.79
N GLY A 338 -36.37 7.25 12.24
CA GLY A 338 -36.96 7.43 10.90
C GLY A 338 -36.06 6.99 9.75
N GLY A 339 -36.64 6.90 8.55
CA GLY A 339 -35.91 6.48 7.34
C GLY A 339 -35.33 5.06 7.46
N GLY A 340 -34.07 4.90 7.07
CA GLY A 340 -33.36 3.60 7.11
C GLY A 340 -32.91 3.14 8.50
N THR A 341 -32.97 4.00 9.51
CA THR A 341 -32.47 3.72 10.88
C THR A 341 -33.24 2.61 11.60
N GLY A 342 -34.45 2.29 11.12
CA GLY A 342 -35.29 1.21 11.66
C GLY A 342 -35.03 -0.17 11.05
N LEU A 343 -34.24 -0.25 9.97
CA LEU A 343 -33.89 -1.53 9.37
C LEU A 343 -33.01 -2.36 10.33
N PRO A 344 -33.15 -3.70 10.37
CA PRO A 344 -32.56 -4.52 11.43
C PRO A 344 -31.05 -4.31 11.63
N HIS A 345 -30.26 -4.39 10.55
CA HIS A 345 -28.80 -4.27 10.66
C HIS A 345 -28.39 -2.85 11.08
N GLN A 346 -28.99 -1.83 10.49
CA GLN A 346 -28.72 -0.42 10.77
C GLN A 346 -29.08 -0.05 12.21
N ARG A 347 -30.21 -0.57 12.69
CA ARG A 347 -30.67 -0.39 14.07
C ARG A 347 -29.66 -0.96 15.07
N ASP A 348 -29.17 -2.17 14.82
CA ASP A 348 -28.24 -2.84 15.73
C ASP A 348 -26.92 -2.07 15.84
N TYR A 349 -26.42 -1.47 14.74
CA TYR A 349 -25.25 -0.58 14.79
C TYR A 349 -25.51 0.72 15.56
N LEU A 350 -26.67 1.35 15.39
CA LEU A 350 -27.05 2.53 16.17
C LEU A 350 -27.17 2.22 17.67
N GLU A 351 -27.66 1.04 18.01
CA GLU A 351 -27.73 0.55 19.40
C GLU A 351 -26.33 0.31 19.98
N ALA A 352 -25.44 -0.33 19.22
CA ALA A 352 -24.05 -0.55 19.62
C ALA A 352 -23.27 0.77 19.86
N LEU A 353 -23.60 1.84 19.12
CA LEU A 353 -23.03 3.17 19.33
C LEU A 353 -23.64 3.91 20.53
N GLY A 354 -24.70 3.36 21.14
CA GLY A 354 -25.46 4.01 22.21
C GLY A 354 -26.27 5.22 21.72
N CYS A 355 -26.67 5.22 20.44
CA CYS A 355 -27.35 6.34 19.79
C CYS A 355 -28.87 6.16 19.74
N ARG A 356 -29.41 5.14 20.42
CA ARG A 356 -30.86 4.95 20.60
C ARG A 356 -31.32 5.59 21.91
N GLY A 357 -32.34 6.45 21.83
CA GLY A 357 -32.88 7.20 22.95
C GLY A 357 -32.65 8.71 22.80
N ASP A 358 -32.94 9.46 23.85
CA ASP A 358 -32.89 10.92 23.85
C ASP A 358 -31.47 11.43 23.52
N ALA A 359 -31.40 12.45 22.66
CA ALA A 359 -30.15 13.06 22.20
C ALA A 359 -29.21 12.11 21.43
N GLY A 360 -29.74 10.99 20.94
CA GLY A 360 -29.03 10.04 20.10
C GLY A 360 -28.42 10.68 18.84
N ALA A 361 -29.10 11.64 18.20
CA ALA A 361 -28.58 12.29 17.00
C ALA A 361 -27.36 13.17 17.28
N ARG A 362 -27.31 13.85 18.44
CA ARG A 362 -26.15 14.65 18.84
C ARG A 362 -24.96 13.78 19.19
N ARG A 363 -25.19 12.68 19.94
CA ARG A 363 -24.15 11.68 20.20
C ARG A 363 -23.61 11.09 18.89
N PHE A 364 -24.48 10.73 17.96
CA PHE A 364 -24.07 10.19 16.67
C PHE A 364 -23.24 11.20 15.87
N ALA A 365 -23.64 12.47 15.83
CA ALA A 365 -22.90 13.54 15.18
C ALA A 365 -21.48 13.70 15.75
N GLU A 366 -21.34 13.66 17.08
CA GLU A 366 -20.03 13.69 17.74
C GLU A 366 -19.15 12.51 17.36
N ILE A 367 -19.72 11.29 17.31
CA ILE A 367 -18.98 10.09 16.89
C ILE A 367 -18.51 10.23 15.44
N VAL A 368 -19.39 10.63 14.52
CA VAL A 368 -19.05 10.84 13.10
C VAL A 368 -17.93 11.86 12.95
N CYS A 369 -18.03 13.01 13.63
CA CYS A 369 -17.01 14.06 13.57
C CYS A 369 -15.66 13.61 14.13
N GLY A 370 -15.65 12.88 15.25
CA GLY A 370 -14.41 12.34 15.82
C GLY A 370 -13.73 11.35 14.87
N PHE A 371 -14.48 10.45 14.22
CA PHE A 371 -13.89 9.48 13.30
C PHE A 371 -13.48 10.11 11.96
N ALA A 372 -14.18 11.15 11.50
CA ALA A 372 -13.74 11.94 10.36
C ALA A 372 -12.41 12.65 10.66
N LEU A 373 -12.25 13.26 11.85
CA LEU A 373 -10.98 13.85 12.28
C LEU A 373 -9.86 12.80 12.34
N ALA A 374 -10.16 11.61 12.86
CA ALA A 374 -9.22 10.50 12.90
C ALA A 374 -8.73 10.10 11.49
N LEU A 375 -9.63 10.02 10.52
CA LEU A 375 -9.28 9.68 9.15
C LEU A 375 -8.40 10.78 8.52
N ASP A 376 -8.84 12.04 8.53
CA ASP A 376 -8.10 13.17 7.94
C ASP A 376 -6.68 13.28 8.53
N LEU A 377 -6.52 13.10 9.85
CA LEU A 377 -5.22 13.05 10.50
C LEU A 377 -4.33 11.91 9.98
N SER A 378 -4.91 10.71 9.85
CA SER A 378 -4.19 9.55 9.34
C SER A 378 -3.81 9.76 7.87
N THR A 379 -4.72 10.30 7.04
CA THR A 379 -4.48 10.51 5.62
C THR A 379 -3.43 11.61 5.40
N LEU A 380 -3.51 12.74 6.11
CA LEU A 380 -2.47 13.77 6.11
C LEU A 380 -1.10 13.19 6.46
N ALA A 381 -1.04 12.36 7.50
CA ALA A 381 0.21 11.71 7.92
C ALA A 381 0.77 10.76 6.85
N ALA A 382 -0.08 9.95 6.21
CA ALA A 382 0.35 9.06 5.14
C ALA A 382 0.94 9.82 3.94
N VAL A 383 0.35 10.98 3.60
CA VAL A 383 0.85 11.85 2.53
C VAL A 383 2.17 12.50 2.95
N ALA A 384 2.24 13.05 4.16
CA ALA A 384 3.45 13.68 4.69
C ALA A 384 4.64 12.71 4.80
N SER A 385 4.39 11.43 5.10
CA SER A 385 5.41 10.40 5.25
C SER A 385 5.69 9.60 3.96
N GLY A 386 5.05 9.94 2.84
CA GLY A 386 5.20 9.22 1.56
C GLY A 386 4.60 7.80 1.52
N GLN A 387 3.79 7.41 2.51
CA GLN A 387 3.21 6.06 2.64
C GLN A 387 1.84 5.90 1.95
N PHE A 388 1.27 6.99 1.41
CA PHE A 388 -0.09 6.99 0.86
C PHE A 388 -0.28 5.99 -0.29
N ALA A 389 0.62 6.01 -1.29
CA ALA A 389 0.53 5.12 -2.45
C ALA A 389 0.68 3.65 -2.05
N ASP A 390 1.69 3.33 -1.24
CA ASP A 390 1.98 1.97 -0.77
C ASP A 390 0.81 1.37 0.03
N ALA A 391 0.14 2.19 0.86
CA ALA A 391 -1.01 1.74 1.63
C ALA A 391 -2.21 1.39 0.72
N HIS A 392 -2.49 2.22 -0.28
CA HIS A 392 -3.54 1.96 -1.26
C HIS A 392 -3.22 0.79 -2.18
N GLU A 393 -1.96 0.57 -2.57
CA GLU A 393 -1.59 -0.62 -3.35
C GLU A 393 -1.74 -1.90 -2.54
N ARG A 394 -1.28 -1.92 -1.28
CA ARG A 394 -1.35 -3.11 -0.43
C ARG A 394 -2.77 -3.48 0.00
N LEU A 395 -3.60 -2.48 0.30
CA LEU A 395 -4.92 -2.71 0.92
C LEU A 395 -6.09 -2.42 -0.03
N GLY A 396 -5.91 -1.55 -1.02
CA GLY A 396 -6.95 -1.07 -1.95
C GLY A 396 -7.03 -1.82 -3.27
N ARG A 397 -5.95 -2.49 -3.70
CA ARG A 397 -5.94 -3.32 -4.90
C ARG A 397 -5.77 -4.79 -4.53
N PRO A 398 -6.83 -5.62 -4.54
CA PRO A 398 -6.61 -7.04 -4.65
C PRO A 398 -5.99 -7.30 -6.02
N ARG A 399 -4.67 -7.51 -6.09
CA ARG A 399 -4.03 -8.17 -7.22
C ARG A 399 -4.71 -9.54 -7.34
N ARG A 400 -5.69 -9.68 -8.24
CA ARG A 400 -6.36 -10.96 -8.52
C ARG A 400 -5.47 -11.80 -9.43
N VAL A 401 -4.27 -12.12 -8.97
CA VAL A 401 -3.39 -13.07 -9.65
C VAL A 401 -3.78 -14.46 -9.16
N ALA A 402 -4.06 -15.37 -10.09
CA ALA A 402 -4.32 -16.77 -9.77
C ALA A 402 -2.98 -17.48 -9.48
N TRP A 403 -2.36 -17.16 -8.34
CA TRP A 403 -1.06 -17.69 -7.96
C TRP A 403 -1.03 -19.22 -7.93
N ALA A 404 0.14 -19.78 -8.20
CA ALA A 404 0.37 -21.21 -8.20
C ALA A 404 0.21 -21.81 -6.80
N THR A 405 -0.48 -22.95 -6.76
CA THR A 405 -0.58 -23.82 -5.60
C THR A 405 0.52 -24.87 -5.64
N ARG A 406 0.73 -25.60 -4.52
CA ARG A 406 1.66 -26.76 -4.53
C ARG A 406 1.27 -27.82 -5.56
N ALA A 407 -0.01 -27.96 -5.91
CA ALA A 407 -0.46 -28.91 -6.92
C ALA A 407 0.00 -28.51 -8.33
N ASP A 408 0.00 -27.20 -8.63
CA ASP A 408 0.50 -26.67 -9.90
C ASP A 408 2.00 -26.97 -10.09
N LEU A 409 2.78 -27.00 -8.99
CA LEU A 409 4.22 -27.30 -8.99
C LEU A 409 4.55 -28.80 -8.97
N GLY A 410 3.54 -29.68 -9.03
CA GLY A 410 3.71 -31.14 -9.03
C GLY A 410 3.98 -31.71 -10.43
N ALA A 411 3.36 -32.85 -10.74
CA ALA A 411 3.50 -33.53 -12.02
C ALA A 411 3.22 -32.64 -13.26
N PRO A 412 2.22 -31.73 -13.27
CA PRO A 412 1.94 -30.89 -14.44
C PRO A 412 3.12 -30.01 -14.87
N LEU A 413 3.87 -29.47 -13.91
CA LEU A 413 5.07 -28.68 -14.18
C LEU A 413 6.28 -29.57 -14.49
N LEU A 414 6.46 -30.64 -13.71
CA LEU A 414 7.68 -31.46 -13.78
C LEU A 414 7.76 -32.32 -15.03
N GLN A 415 6.65 -32.91 -15.48
CA GLN A 415 6.67 -33.86 -16.59
C GLN A 415 7.28 -33.28 -17.89
N PRO A 416 6.81 -32.15 -18.44
CA PRO A 416 7.38 -31.62 -19.67
C PRO A 416 8.85 -31.21 -19.51
N LEU A 417 9.26 -30.73 -18.33
CA LEU A 417 10.65 -30.34 -18.06
C LEU A 417 11.56 -31.56 -17.98
N LEU A 418 11.16 -32.59 -17.24
CA LEU A 418 11.92 -33.84 -17.11
C LEU A 418 12.00 -34.61 -18.43
N ALA A 419 10.91 -34.67 -19.20
CA ALA A 419 10.90 -35.29 -20.52
C ALA A 419 11.91 -34.64 -21.46
N ALA A 420 11.98 -33.31 -21.48
CA ALA A 420 12.96 -32.57 -22.28
C ALA A 420 14.40 -32.75 -21.76
N SER A 421 14.62 -32.64 -20.45
CA SER A 421 15.96 -32.72 -19.84
C SER A 421 16.59 -34.12 -19.93
N LEU A 422 15.78 -35.18 -19.90
CA LEU A 422 16.21 -36.57 -19.97
C LEU A 422 16.16 -37.16 -21.40
N ASP A 423 15.81 -36.34 -22.40
CA ASP A 423 15.61 -36.78 -23.78
C ASP A 423 14.64 -37.98 -23.91
N ALA A 424 13.54 -37.90 -23.16
CA ALA A 424 12.55 -38.96 -22.98
C ALA A 424 11.14 -38.40 -23.22
N PRO A 425 10.70 -38.26 -24.49
CA PRO A 425 9.42 -37.62 -24.82
C PRO A 425 8.19 -38.39 -24.32
N ASP A 426 8.32 -39.68 -24.04
CA ASP A 426 7.29 -40.55 -23.46
C ASP A 426 7.32 -40.61 -21.92
N LEU A 427 8.16 -39.78 -21.28
CA LEU A 427 8.29 -39.75 -19.82
C LEU A 427 6.98 -39.33 -19.14
N ALA A 428 6.51 -40.18 -18.23
CA ALA A 428 5.40 -39.92 -17.33
C ALA A 428 5.91 -39.75 -15.89
N VAL A 429 5.48 -38.69 -15.20
CA VAL A 429 5.73 -38.52 -13.77
C VAL A 429 4.70 -39.33 -12.99
N THR A 430 5.15 -40.38 -12.31
CA THR A 430 4.29 -41.35 -11.62
C THR A 430 4.08 -41.04 -10.15
N GLY A 431 4.89 -40.15 -9.55
CA GLY A 431 4.73 -39.70 -8.18
C GLY A 431 5.54 -38.45 -7.86
N VAL A 432 5.00 -37.59 -7.00
CA VAL A 432 5.68 -36.40 -6.47
C VAL A 432 5.49 -36.36 -4.96
N THR A 433 6.60 -36.27 -4.24
CA THR A 433 6.61 -36.17 -2.77
C THR A 433 7.41 -34.94 -2.33
N TRP A 434 6.99 -34.34 -1.23
CA TRP A 434 7.57 -33.11 -0.67
C TRP A 434 8.22 -33.48 0.67
N PRO A 435 9.55 -33.69 0.72
CA PRO A 435 10.23 -34.02 1.97
C PRO A 435 10.06 -32.90 3.01
N GLU A 436 9.78 -33.26 4.27
CA GLU A 436 9.82 -32.33 5.40
C GLU A 436 11.27 -32.10 5.85
N GLU A 437 11.98 -31.24 5.15
CA GLU A 437 13.26 -30.71 5.62
C GLU A 437 13.34 -29.21 5.28
N ALA A 438 13.66 -28.43 6.31
CA ALA A 438 13.77 -26.98 6.24
C ALA A 438 14.94 -26.59 5.33
N ALA A 439 14.64 -26.15 4.10
CA ALA A 439 15.57 -25.28 3.40
C ALA A 439 15.67 -24.00 4.23
N GLY A 440 16.87 -23.69 4.74
CA GLY A 440 17.18 -22.39 5.31
C GLY A 440 16.77 -21.31 4.31
N PRO A 441 15.95 -20.34 4.69
CA PRO A 441 15.41 -19.41 3.71
C PRO A 441 16.50 -18.46 3.17
N SER A 442 16.48 -18.22 1.85
CA SER A 442 17.25 -17.14 1.24
C SER A 442 16.83 -15.80 1.85
N ILE A 443 17.78 -14.91 2.12
CA ILE A 443 17.52 -13.57 2.67
C ILE A 443 16.46 -12.85 1.82
N ILE A 444 16.54 -12.93 0.48
CA ILE A 444 15.59 -12.29 -0.44
C ILE A 444 14.19 -12.93 -0.35
N THR A 445 14.15 -14.26 -0.21
CA THR A 445 12.88 -14.99 -0.02
C THR A 445 12.24 -14.64 1.32
N ASP A 446 13.03 -14.51 2.40
CA ASP A 446 12.53 -14.10 3.71
C ASP A 446 12.00 -12.67 3.73
N LEU A 447 12.71 -11.76 3.06
CA LEU A 447 12.27 -10.37 2.92
C LEU A 447 10.87 -10.30 2.27
N THR A 448 10.62 -11.14 1.28
CA THR A 448 9.35 -11.16 0.53
C THR A 448 8.25 -12.01 1.16
N ALA A 449 8.60 -13.04 1.94
CA ALA A 449 7.65 -13.90 2.64
C ALA A 449 6.78 -13.16 3.67
N GLN A 450 7.20 -11.98 4.12
CA GLN A 450 6.43 -11.12 5.04
C GLN A 450 5.33 -10.30 4.35
N GLY A 451 5.40 -10.11 3.02
CA GLY A 451 4.51 -9.26 2.25
C GLY A 451 3.15 -9.91 1.91
N GLU A 452 3.15 -10.90 1.01
CA GLU A 452 1.93 -11.56 0.49
C GLU A 452 1.94 -13.08 0.77
N ARG A 453 1.29 -13.48 1.87
CA ARG A 453 1.31 -14.86 2.38
C ARG A 453 0.61 -15.90 1.49
N ARG A 454 -0.07 -15.46 0.42
CA ARG A 454 -0.84 -16.33 -0.50
C ARG A 454 0.00 -16.84 -1.67
N LYS A 455 1.12 -16.18 -2.02
CA LYS A 455 2.01 -16.59 -3.12
C LYS A 455 3.00 -17.64 -2.61
N LEU A 456 3.09 -18.77 -3.31
CA LEU A 456 4.06 -19.81 -2.98
C LEU A 456 5.44 -19.39 -3.48
N LEU A 457 6.36 -19.08 -2.57
CA LEU A 457 7.72 -18.60 -2.87
C LEU A 457 8.77 -19.46 -2.16
N GLY A 458 10.01 -19.42 -2.66
CA GLY A 458 11.18 -19.99 -2.01
C GLY A 458 11.69 -21.29 -2.59
N VAL A 459 12.51 -21.99 -1.81
CA VAL A 459 13.24 -23.20 -2.19
C VAL A 459 12.46 -24.43 -1.70
N LEU A 460 11.88 -25.19 -2.63
CA LEU A 460 11.02 -26.32 -2.32
C LEU A 460 11.70 -27.63 -2.70
N PRO A 461 12.11 -28.49 -1.72
CA PRO A 461 12.62 -29.81 -2.03
C PRO A 461 11.49 -30.70 -2.56
N VAL A 462 11.79 -31.46 -3.61
CA VAL A 462 10.84 -32.35 -4.29
C VAL A 462 11.52 -33.66 -4.65
N ARG A 463 10.85 -34.78 -4.42
CA ARG A 463 11.25 -36.08 -4.96
C ARG A 463 10.23 -36.53 -6.00
N ALA A 464 10.68 -36.72 -7.24
CA ALA A 464 9.84 -37.07 -8.38
C ALA A 464 10.18 -38.47 -8.90
N SER A 465 9.20 -39.36 -8.97
CA SER A 465 9.29 -40.67 -9.59
C SER A 465 8.75 -40.60 -11.02
N TRP A 466 9.43 -41.26 -11.97
CA TRP A 466 9.08 -41.23 -13.38
C TRP A 466 9.25 -42.58 -14.07
N GLU A 467 8.57 -42.75 -15.20
CA GLU A 467 8.66 -43.92 -16.07
C GLU A 467 8.74 -43.47 -17.55
N ALA A 468 9.68 -44.03 -18.32
CA ALA A 468 9.82 -43.79 -19.76
C ALA A 468 10.47 -45.02 -20.43
N GLY A 469 9.96 -45.48 -21.57
CA GLY A 469 10.52 -46.61 -22.32
C GLY A 469 10.74 -47.90 -21.51
N GLY A 470 9.89 -48.17 -20.51
CA GLY A 470 10.01 -49.32 -19.60
C GLY A 470 11.06 -49.18 -18.48
N ARG A 471 11.71 -48.02 -18.35
CA ARG A 471 12.62 -47.68 -17.26
C ARG A 471 11.88 -46.86 -16.20
N LYS A 472 12.16 -47.14 -14.92
CA LYS A 472 11.66 -46.36 -13.79
C LYS A 472 12.82 -45.67 -13.09
N GLY A 473 12.62 -44.42 -12.70
CA GLY A 473 13.63 -43.62 -12.01
C GLY A 473 13.02 -42.78 -10.91
N THR A 474 13.87 -42.27 -10.03
CA THR A 474 13.52 -41.25 -9.04
C THR A 474 14.60 -40.17 -9.05
N LEU A 475 14.17 -38.92 -8.94
CA LEU A 475 15.04 -37.76 -8.89
C LEU A 475 14.78 -36.96 -7.62
N ASP A 476 15.85 -36.57 -6.95
CA ASP A 476 15.83 -35.59 -5.86
C ASP A 476 16.11 -34.20 -6.45
N LEU A 477 15.11 -33.33 -6.35
CA LEU A 477 15.03 -32.04 -7.01
C LEU A 477 14.82 -30.91 -6.00
N VAL A 478 15.15 -29.70 -6.45
CA VAL A 478 14.78 -28.44 -5.81
C VAL A 478 14.05 -27.58 -6.82
N LEU A 479 12.88 -27.09 -6.43
CA LEU A 479 12.12 -26.08 -7.16
C LEU A 479 12.38 -24.73 -6.49
N LYS A 480 13.11 -23.85 -7.16
CA LYS A 480 13.34 -22.48 -6.69
C LYS A 480 12.28 -21.56 -7.31
N VAL A 481 11.27 -21.21 -6.54
CA VAL A 481 10.15 -20.34 -6.94
C VAL A 481 10.47 -18.90 -6.58
N LYS A 482 10.52 -18.04 -7.60
CA LYS A 482 11.09 -16.69 -7.48
C LYS A 482 10.07 -15.63 -7.09
N PRO A 483 10.41 -14.72 -6.16
CA PRO A 483 9.69 -13.46 -6.03
C PRO A 483 9.99 -12.58 -7.24
N LEU A 484 9.07 -11.69 -7.60
CA LEU A 484 9.35 -10.65 -8.59
C LEU A 484 10.36 -9.65 -8.01
N ASP A 485 11.11 -8.99 -8.89
CA ASP A 485 12.07 -7.96 -8.48
C ASP A 485 11.39 -6.78 -7.78
N GLN A 486 10.23 -6.33 -8.27
CA GLN A 486 9.43 -5.28 -7.65
C GLN A 486 9.02 -5.62 -6.21
N GLU A 487 8.68 -6.89 -5.94
CA GLU A 487 8.34 -7.34 -4.59
C GLU A 487 9.55 -7.17 -3.67
N VAL A 488 10.73 -7.60 -4.11
CA VAL A 488 11.98 -7.47 -3.34
C VAL A 488 12.40 -6.01 -3.14
N ILE A 489 12.30 -5.18 -4.19
CA ILE A 489 12.63 -3.74 -4.12
C ILE A 489 11.72 -3.01 -3.13
N ILE A 490 10.42 -3.32 -3.12
CA ILE A 490 9.45 -2.74 -2.19
C ILE A 490 9.78 -3.15 -0.74
N GLU A 491 10.05 -4.43 -0.48
CA GLU A 491 10.40 -4.88 0.87
C GLU A 491 11.72 -4.30 1.37
N ALA A 492 12.73 -4.18 0.50
CA ALA A 492 13.98 -3.52 0.86
C ALA A 492 13.77 -2.02 1.18
N ALA A 493 12.91 -1.31 0.42
CA ALA A 493 12.57 0.07 0.70
C ALA A 493 11.78 0.24 2.01
N LYS A 494 10.91 -0.72 2.36
CA LYS A 494 10.23 -0.74 3.66
C LYS A 494 11.21 -0.92 4.81
N LEU A 495 12.18 -1.82 4.69
CA LEU A 495 13.23 -1.96 5.70
C LEU A 495 13.99 -0.64 5.91
N ALA A 496 14.39 0.02 4.81
CA ALA A 496 15.05 1.32 4.89
C ALA A 496 14.16 2.40 5.52
N SER A 497 12.84 2.39 5.27
CA SER A 497 11.89 3.28 5.94
C SER A 497 11.77 3.01 7.43
N LEU A 498 11.79 1.73 7.84
CA LEU A 498 11.74 1.32 9.25
C LEU A 498 13.03 1.69 10.01
N CYS A 499 14.17 1.76 9.32
CA CYS A 499 15.42 2.30 9.89
C CYS A 499 15.30 3.78 10.27
N GLY A 500 14.42 4.55 9.62
CA GLY A 500 14.20 5.96 9.92
C GLY A 500 15.35 6.88 9.47
N GLY A 501 15.34 8.12 9.97
CA GLY A 501 16.37 9.13 9.69
C GLY A 501 16.56 9.46 8.21
N ARG A 502 17.78 9.89 7.85
CA ARG A 502 18.15 10.24 6.47
C ARG A 502 18.04 9.07 5.49
N LEU A 503 18.23 7.83 5.98
CA LEU A 503 18.12 6.64 5.15
C LEU A 503 16.70 6.44 4.60
N ALA A 504 15.68 6.65 5.43
CA ALA A 504 14.28 6.58 5.03
C ALA A 504 13.91 7.61 3.93
N GLU A 505 14.57 8.77 3.92
CA GLU A 505 14.35 9.82 2.92
C GLU A 505 15.05 9.55 1.57
N VAL A 506 16.26 8.98 1.62
CA VAL A 506 17.13 8.84 0.45
C VAL A 506 16.93 7.51 -0.27
N TYR A 507 16.77 6.40 0.47
CA TYR A 507 16.65 5.07 -0.12
C TYR A 507 15.55 4.96 -1.20
N PRO A 508 14.32 5.48 -1.00
CA PRO A 508 13.27 5.36 -2.00
C PRO A 508 13.61 5.96 -3.36
N ARG A 509 14.47 6.99 -3.42
CA ARG A 509 14.92 7.64 -4.66
C ARG A 509 15.78 6.72 -5.54
N TRP A 510 16.48 5.80 -4.90
CA TRP A 510 17.51 4.95 -5.51
C TRP A 510 17.18 3.46 -5.45
N ARG A 511 16.01 3.08 -4.92
CA ARG A 511 15.59 1.68 -4.65
C ARG A 511 15.72 0.74 -5.85
N ASP A 512 15.47 1.23 -7.06
CA ASP A 512 15.56 0.42 -8.29
C ASP A 512 17.01 0.09 -8.67
N TRP A 513 17.99 0.83 -8.13
CA TRP A 513 19.41 0.73 -8.45
C TRP A 513 20.22 0.07 -7.32
N THR A 514 19.60 -0.60 -6.36
CA THR A 514 20.31 -1.31 -5.28
C THR A 514 20.65 -2.77 -5.63
N GLY A 515 20.51 -3.15 -6.90
CA GLY A 515 20.95 -4.45 -7.42
C GLY A 515 19.90 -5.57 -7.46
N PHE A 516 18.64 -5.29 -7.07
CA PHE A 516 17.57 -6.29 -7.05
C PHE A 516 16.72 -6.35 -8.33
N ARG A 517 16.87 -5.39 -9.25
CA ARG A 517 16.09 -5.36 -10.48
C ARG A 517 16.34 -6.61 -11.32
N ASP A 518 15.32 -7.14 -11.98
CA ASP A 518 15.37 -8.32 -12.85
C ASP A 518 15.90 -9.63 -12.18
N LEU A 519 16.00 -9.72 -10.84
CA LEU A 519 16.59 -10.91 -10.17
C LEU A 519 15.90 -12.24 -10.53
N HIS A 520 14.60 -12.19 -10.82
CA HIS A 520 13.79 -13.37 -11.10
C HIS A 520 13.97 -13.90 -12.53
N THR A 521 14.50 -13.08 -13.44
CA THR A 521 14.77 -13.45 -14.83
C THR A 521 16.25 -13.73 -15.06
N ARG A 522 17.17 -13.00 -14.41
CA ARG A 522 18.62 -13.17 -14.53
C ARG A 522 19.08 -14.59 -14.20
N GLU A 523 18.69 -15.13 -13.03
CA GLU A 523 19.10 -16.48 -12.67
C GLU A 523 18.54 -17.52 -13.66
N LEU A 524 17.29 -17.37 -14.12
CA LEU A 524 16.74 -18.28 -15.11
C LEU A 524 17.52 -18.22 -16.43
N ALA A 525 17.98 -17.04 -16.85
CA ALA A 525 18.83 -16.87 -18.02
C ALA A 525 20.19 -17.58 -17.84
N VAL A 526 20.81 -17.46 -16.66
CA VAL A 526 22.07 -18.17 -16.33
C VAL A 526 21.90 -19.68 -16.50
N TYR A 527 20.83 -20.26 -15.94
CA TYR A 527 20.57 -21.69 -16.05
C TYR A 527 20.11 -22.16 -17.45
N ARG A 528 19.61 -21.26 -18.29
CA ARG A 528 19.34 -21.55 -19.71
C ARG A 528 20.58 -21.47 -20.59
N SER A 529 21.66 -20.83 -20.11
CA SER A 529 22.82 -20.55 -20.93
C SER A 529 23.42 -21.83 -21.54
N PRO A 530 23.72 -21.84 -22.85
CA PRO A 530 24.45 -22.94 -23.46
C PRO A 530 25.96 -22.90 -23.17
N ASP A 531 26.44 -21.86 -22.49
CA ASP A 531 27.85 -21.65 -22.20
C ASP A 531 28.47 -22.83 -21.42
N PRO A 532 29.46 -23.54 -22.00
CA PRO A 532 30.13 -24.65 -21.34
C PRO A 532 30.83 -24.27 -20.03
N ALA A 533 31.31 -23.02 -19.88
CA ALA A 533 31.97 -22.58 -18.66
C ALA A 533 30.96 -22.48 -17.50
N LEU A 534 29.79 -21.89 -17.75
CA LEU A 534 28.69 -21.83 -16.77
C LEU A 534 28.17 -23.23 -16.44
N ARG A 535 27.91 -24.07 -17.45
CA ARG A 535 27.37 -25.43 -17.24
C ARG A 535 28.26 -26.33 -16.37
N ARG A 536 29.57 -26.07 -16.32
CA ARG A 536 30.50 -26.82 -15.47
C ARG A 536 30.39 -26.48 -14.00
N VAL A 537 29.98 -25.25 -13.67
CA VAL A 537 29.88 -24.77 -12.28
C VAL A 537 28.45 -24.75 -11.77
N LEU A 538 27.44 -24.85 -12.64
CA LEU A 538 26.04 -24.87 -12.21
C LEU A 538 25.64 -26.28 -11.72
N PRO A 539 24.72 -26.37 -10.73
CA PRO A 539 23.96 -27.58 -10.51
C PRO A 539 23.27 -28.04 -11.80
N ARG A 540 23.05 -29.34 -11.93
CA ARG A 540 22.26 -29.92 -13.01
C ARG A 540 20.85 -29.32 -12.99
N ALA A 541 20.52 -28.59 -14.04
CA ALA A 541 19.18 -28.08 -14.28
C ALA A 541 18.32 -29.09 -15.04
N TYR A 542 17.08 -29.25 -14.60
CA TYR A 542 16.06 -30.04 -15.27
C TYR A 542 15.08 -29.17 -16.07
N GLY A 543 15.10 -27.86 -15.85
CA GLY A 543 14.38 -26.91 -16.68
C GLY A 543 13.99 -25.66 -15.91
N VAL A 544 13.40 -24.73 -16.64
CA VAL A 544 12.84 -23.49 -16.10
C VAL A 544 11.43 -23.32 -16.63
N HIS A 545 10.54 -22.82 -15.78
CA HIS A 545 9.15 -22.55 -16.11
C HIS A 545 8.83 -21.08 -15.82
N GLU A 546 8.24 -20.41 -16.79
CA GLU A 546 7.80 -19.02 -16.67
C GLU A 546 6.34 -18.92 -17.10
N ASP A 547 5.52 -18.37 -16.22
CA ASP A 547 4.16 -17.93 -16.50
C ASP A 547 3.97 -16.52 -15.90
N PRO A 548 4.33 -15.48 -16.68
CA PRO A 548 4.17 -14.09 -16.25
C PRO A 548 2.71 -13.73 -15.89
N SER A 549 1.72 -14.41 -16.47
CA SER A 549 0.30 -14.16 -16.17
C SER A 549 -0.11 -14.60 -14.77
N ARG A 550 0.63 -15.57 -14.20
CA ARG A 550 0.49 -16.05 -12.83
C ARG A 550 1.62 -15.56 -11.91
N GLU A 551 2.48 -14.66 -12.38
CA GLU A 551 3.70 -14.20 -11.71
C GLU A 551 4.60 -15.37 -11.23
N LEU A 552 4.65 -16.44 -12.02
CA LEU A 552 5.31 -17.68 -11.65
C LEU A 552 6.60 -17.88 -12.43
N TYR A 553 7.71 -17.94 -11.71
CA TYR A 553 9.05 -18.13 -12.25
C TYR A 553 9.74 -19.22 -11.42
N VAL A 554 10.01 -20.38 -12.04
CA VAL A 554 10.49 -21.58 -11.35
C VAL A 554 11.72 -22.12 -12.04
N LEU A 555 12.76 -22.39 -11.25
CA LEU A 555 13.92 -23.15 -11.67
C LEU A 555 13.89 -24.54 -11.02
N VAL A 556 13.98 -25.59 -11.84
CA VAL A 556 14.04 -26.99 -11.40
C VAL A 556 15.46 -27.47 -11.56
N MET A 557 16.10 -27.84 -10.45
CA MET A 557 17.48 -28.31 -10.42
C MET A 557 17.64 -29.54 -9.55
N GLU A 558 18.78 -30.22 -9.65
CA GLU A 558 19.15 -31.27 -8.71
C GLU A 558 19.16 -30.73 -7.28
N ARG A 559 18.73 -31.56 -6.33
CA ARG A 559 19.00 -31.30 -4.92
C ARG A 559 20.44 -31.74 -4.64
N LEU A 560 21.30 -30.79 -4.29
CA LEU A 560 22.68 -31.10 -3.89
C LEU A 560 22.66 -32.04 -2.68
N GLY A 561 23.26 -33.22 -2.84
CA GLY A 561 23.21 -34.33 -1.90
C GLY A 561 24.42 -34.38 -0.96
N PRO A 562 24.69 -35.53 -0.31
CA PRO A 562 25.85 -35.70 0.56
C PRO A 562 27.19 -35.74 -0.19
N ASP A 563 27.16 -35.72 -1.52
CA ASP A 563 28.34 -35.69 -2.39
C ASP A 563 28.92 -34.28 -2.57
N VAL A 564 28.27 -33.25 -2.01
CA VAL A 564 28.85 -31.90 -1.88
C VAL A 564 29.32 -31.62 -0.46
N ILE A 565 30.40 -30.86 -0.34
CA ILE A 565 30.97 -30.37 0.92
C ILE A 565 30.92 -28.84 0.96
N LEU A 566 31.01 -28.28 2.18
CA LEU A 566 31.09 -26.83 2.45
C LEU A 566 29.84 -26.01 2.08
N LYS A 567 28.72 -26.66 1.76
CA LYS A 567 27.43 -26.02 1.56
C LYS A 567 26.91 -25.38 2.86
N ASP A 568 26.43 -24.13 2.79
CA ASP A 568 25.86 -23.35 3.91
C ASP A 568 26.81 -23.12 5.10
N THR A 569 28.12 -23.04 4.85
CA THR A 569 29.16 -22.93 5.90
C THR A 569 29.61 -21.50 6.19
N ALA A 570 28.77 -20.50 5.91
CA ALA A 570 29.12 -19.08 6.06
C ALA A 570 29.36 -18.64 7.51
N GLU A 571 28.91 -19.42 8.49
CA GLU A 571 29.17 -19.18 9.92
C GLU A 571 30.39 -19.97 10.42
N ASP A 572 30.95 -20.87 9.60
CA ASP A 572 32.04 -21.78 9.93
C ASP A 572 33.23 -21.61 8.97
N PRO A 573 33.85 -20.41 8.91
CA PRO A 573 34.96 -20.14 7.98
C PRO A 573 36.13 -21.10 8.15
N GLY A 574 36.35 -21.64 9.36
CA GLY A 574 37.41 -22.61 9.66
C GLY A 574 37.30 -23.95 8.92
N LEU A 575 36.17 -24.26 8.28
CA LEU A 575 36.02 -25.45 7.42
C LEU A 575 36.69 -25.29 6.05
N TRP A 576 36.98 -24.05 5.63
CA TRP A 576 37.57 -23.73 4.34
C TRP A 576 39.09 -23.80 4.36
N GLU A 577 39.64 -25.00 4.26
CA GLU A 577 41.08 -25.20 4.08
C GLU A 577 41.63 -24.54 2.80
N PRO A 578 42.93 -24.19 2.74
CA PRO A 578 43.53 -23.52 1.57
C PRO A 578 43.29 -24.23 0.23
N GLY A 579 43.24 -25.57 0.24
CA GLY A 579 42.91 -26.37 -0.95
C GLY A 579 41.49 -26.14 -1.45
N HIS A 580 40.51 -25.99 -0.55
CA HIS A 580 39.13 -25.70 -0.87
C HIS A 580 38.96 -24.29 -1.45
N VAL A 581 39.60 -23.29 -0.84
CA VAL A 581 39.60 -21.91 -1.34
C VAL A 581 40.21 -21.86 -2.74
N ALA A 582 41.36 -22.50 -2.94
CA ALA A 582 42.02 -22.57 -4.26
C ALA A 582 41.15 -23.28 -5.31
N ALA A 583 40.41 -24.33 -4.93
CA ALA A 583 39.51 -25.03 -5.82
C ALA A 583 38.32 -24.15 -6.25
N ALA A 584 37.70 -23.43 -5.32
CA ALA A 584 36.63 -22.47 -5.62
C ALA A 584 37.12 -21.34 -6.56
N VAL A 585 38.30 -20.78 -6.28
CA VAL A 585 38.93 -19.73 -7.11
C VAL A 585 39.18 -20.24 -8.54
N ARG A 586 39.72 -21.45 -8.70
CA ARG A 586 39.96 -22.04 -10.03
C ARG A 586 38.67 -22.39 -10.77
N GLY A 587 37.67 -22.91 -10.05
CA GLY A 587 36.39 -23.32 -10.62
C GLY A 587 35.67 -22.17 -11.30
N LEU A 588 35.64 -20.99 -10.67
CA LEU A 588 34.95 -19.83 -11.22
C LEU A 588 35.74 -19.10 -12.32
N ALA A 589 37.07 -19.22 -12.31
CA ALA A 589 37.93 -18.55 -13.28
C ALA A 589 37.59 -18.85 -14.75
N ALA A 590 37.04 -20.04 -15.04
CA ALA A 590 36.59 -20.39 -16.39
C ALA A 590 35.38 -19.57 -16.85
N VAL A 591 34.44 -19.26 -15.93
CA VAL A 591 33.29 -18.38 -16.23
C VAL A 591 33.79 -16.96 -16.47
N HIS A 592 34.69 -16.48 -15.60
CA HIS A 592 35.30 -15.17 -15.78
C HIS A 592 36.04 -15.05 -17.10
N ALA A 593 36.84 -16.05 -17.49
CA ALA A 593 37.58 -16.07 -18.74
C ALA A 593 36.67 -16.05 -19.98
N ALA A 594 35.53 -16.76 -19.95
CA ALA A 594 34.62 -16.87 -21.08
C ALA A 594 33.96 -15.53 -21.49
N TRP A 595 33.79 -14.62 -20.53
CA TRP A 595 33.11 -13.33 -20.72
C TRP A 595 34.01 -12.10 -20.55
N LEU A 596 35.29 -12.27 -20.19
CA LEU A 596 36.19 -11.15 -19.95
C LEU A 596 36.41 -10.31 -21.21
N GLY A 597 36.09 -9.02 -21.12
CA GLY A 597 36.21 -8.07 -22.25
C GLY A 597 35.13 -8.26 -23.33
N ARG A 598 34.02 -8.94 -23.00
CA ARG A 598 32.88 -9.17 -23.89
C ARG A 598 31.61 -8.47 -23.37
N GLU A 599 31.76 -7.24 -22.88
CA GLU A 599 30.71 -6.51 -22.19
C GLU A 599 29.49 -6.26 -23.09
N ALA A 600 29.72 -5.94 -24.37
CA ALA A 600 28.63 -5.73 -25.33
C ALA A 600 27.80 -7.00 -25.55
N ASP A 601 28.45 -8.16 -25.68
CA ASP A 601 27.78 -9.44 -25.81
C ASP A 601 27.01 -9.78 -24.53
N LEU A 602 27.62 -9.54 -23.36
CA LEU A 602 27.00 -9.87 -22.08
C LEU A 602 25.75 -9.02 -21.81
N LEU A 603 25.80 -7.71 -22.08
CA LEU A 603 24.64 -6.82 -21.94
C LEU A 603 23.49 -7.20 -22.88
N GLY A 604 23.78 -7.82 -24.04
CA GLY A 604 22.77 -8.34 -24.97
C GLY A 604 22.27 -9.75 -24.66
N SER A 605 22.92 -10.48 -23.74
CA SER A 605 22.65 -11.91 -23.49
C SER A 605 21.46 -12.19 -22.57
N GLY A 606 21.02 -11.20 -21.80
CA GLY A 606 20.02 -11.37 -20.73
C GLY A 606 20.55 -12.06 -19.46
N LEU A 607 21.82 -12.48 -19.43
CA LEU A 607 22.49 -13.07 -18.25
C LEU A 607 22.72 -12.05 -17.13
N VAL A 608 22.80 -10.77 -17.51
CA VAL A 608 22.88 -9.63 -16.60
C VAL A 608 21.67 -8.76 -16.86
N GLY A 609 21.06 -8.20 -15.81
CA GLY A 609 20.00 -7.21 -15.98
C GLY A 609 20.57 -5.80 -15.96
N GLN A 610 19.83 -4.87 -15.34
CA GLN A 610 20.35 -3.54 -15.04
C GLN A 610 21.70 -3.57 -14.28
N CYS A 611 22.72 -2.96 -14.89
CA CYS A 611 24.10 -2.84 -14.39
C CYS A 611 24.42 -1.41 -13.93
N GLN A 612 25.42 -1.27 -13.06
CA GLN A 612 25.91 0.03 -12.60
C GLN A 612 26.86 0.70 -13.60
N THR A 613 26.95 2.03 -13.53
CA THR A 613 27.90 2.86 -14.28
C THR A 613 28.62 3.84 -13.36
N ALA A 614 29.76 4.40 -13.79
CA ALA A 614 30.47 5.47 -13.07
C ALA A 614 29.53 6.61 -12.67
N ALA A 615 28.75 7.10 -13.65
CA ALA A 615 27.81 8.19 -13.44
C ALA A 615 26.70 7.85 -12.43
N ARG A 616 26.17 6.61 -12.46
CA ARG A 616 25.10 6.18 -11.54
C ARG A 616 25.61 6.07 -10.11
N MET A 617 26.75 5.39 -9.91
CA MET A 617 27.33 5.27 -8.57
C MET A 617 27.72 6.63 -7.97
N ALA A 618 28.25 7.54 -8.80
CA ALA A 618 28.54 8.91 -8.38
C ALA A 618 27.29 9.68 -7.92
N ALA A 619 26.16 9.48 -8.62
CA ALA A 619 24.89 10.11 -8.25
C ALA A 619 24.29 9.51 -6.97
N MET A 620 24.55 8.22 -6.70
CA MET A 620 24.07 7.51 -5.51
C MET A 620 24.88 7.79 -4.23
N ARG A 621 25.89 8.67 -4.25
CA ARG A 621 26.72 8.97 -3.06
C ARG A 621 25.91 9.30 -1.81
N GLU A 622 24.81 10.05 -1.95
CA GLU A 622 23.94 10.37 -0.81
C GLU A 622 23.33 9.12 -0.14
N LEU A 623 23.00 8.08 -0.92
CA LEU A 623 22.49 6.82 -0.40
C LEU A 623 23.59 6.10 0.39
N TRP A 624 24.78 6.01 -0.19
CA TRP A 624 25.90 5.30 0.43
C TRP A 624 26.32 5.95 1.76
N HIS A 625 26.35 7.29 1.83
CA HIS A 625 26.55 7.99 3.10
C HIS A 625 25.42 7.72 4.10
N ALA A 626 24.16 7.73 3.66
CA ALA A 626 23.03 7.49 4.55
C ALA A 626 23.05 6.06 5.13
N LEU A 627 23.38 5.06 4.31
CA LEU A 627 23.57 3.67 4.75
C LEU A 627 24.74 3.53 5.74
N LEU A 628 25.90 4.10 5.42
CA LEU A 628 27.07 4.05 6.31
C LEU A 628 26.78 4.71 7.67
N GLU A 629 26.11 5.88 7.67
CA GLU A 629 25.79 6.59 8.89
C GLU A 629 24.79 5.83 9.77
N HIS A 630 23.75 5.26 9.15
CA HIS A 630 22.79 4.37 9.81
C HIS A 630 23.49 3.16 10.42
N ASN A 631 24.24 2.42 9.61
CA ASN A 631 24.89 1.17 10.03
C ASN A 631 25.94 1.38 11.12
N ARG A 632 26.69 2.48 11.07
CA ARG A 632 27.64 2.86 12.13
C ARG A 632 26.93 3.17 13.45
N THR A 633 25.78 3.84 13.37
CA THR A 633 24.99 4.22 14.55
C THR A 633 24.36 2.99 15.21
N GLU A 634 23.81 2.08 14.41
CA GLU A 634 23.15 0.87 14.92
C GLU A 634 24.14 -0.23 15.33
N HIS A 635 25.28 -0.36 14.64
CA HIS A 635 26.26 -1.45 14.83
C HIS A 635 27.68 -0.95 15.15
N PRO A 636 27.88 -0.12 16.20
CA PRO A 636 29.18 0.48 16.50
C PRO A 636 30.28 -0.53 16.87
N SER A 637 29.91 -1.76 17.25
CA SER A 637 30.87 -2.84 17.52
C SER A 637 31.38 -3.53 16.25
N LEU A 638 30.66 -3.42 15.13
CA LEU A 638 31.07 -3.97 13.84
C LEU A 638 31.71 -2.90 12.96
N LEU A 639 31.17 -1.68 12.98
CA LEU A 639 31.69 -0.52 12.26
C LEU A 639 32.05 0.62 13.22
N ASP A 640 33.30 0.62 13.67
CA ASP A 640 33.81 1.71 14.52
C ASP A 640 34.05 3.01 13.73
N GLU A 641 34.41 4.08 14.43
CA GLU A 641 34.63 5.39 13.81
C GLU A 641 35.85 5.43 12.88
N THR A 642 36.83 4.54 13.06
CA THR A 642 38.01 4.47 12.20
C THR A 642 37.65 3.81 10.86
N ALA A 643 36.93 2.69 10.91
CA ALA A 643 36.35 2.02 9.77
C ALA A 643 35.38 2.94 9.01
N ALA A 644 34.50 3.64 9.73
CA ALA A 644 33.55 4.57 9.12
C ALA A 644 34.25 5.73 8.40
N ARG A 645 35.29 6.33 8.98
CA ARG A 645 36.08 7.37 8.30
C ARG A 645 36.82 6.86 7.06
N ARG A 646 37.32 5.63 7.09
CA ARG A 646 37.91 4.99 5.91
C ARG A 646 36.85 4.82 4.81
N LEU A 647 35.72 4.19 5.11
CA LEU A 647 34.64 3.95 4.13
C LEU A 647 34.05 5.25 3.61
N ARG A 648 33.99 6.31 4.42
CA ARG A 648 33.52 7.63 3.99
C ARG A 648 34.39 8.21 2.87
N ARG A 649 35.72 8.14 3.01
CA ARG A 649 36.67 8.56 1.97
C ARG A 649 36.47 7.75 0.68
N VAL A 650 36.29 6.43 0.81
CA VAL A 650 35.97 5.57 -0.34
C VAL A 650 34.66 6.01 -1.01
N ILE A 651 33.61 6.36 -0.25
CA ILE A 651 32.35 6.85 -0.81
C ILE A 651 32.52 8.20 -1.52
N ASP A 652 33.26 9.13 -0.91
CA ASP A 652 33.49 10.47 -1.47
C ASP A 652 34.15 10.40 -2.86
N ASP A 653 35.10 9.46 -3.00
CA ASP A 653 35.92 9.24 -4.20
C ASP A 653 35.29 8.30 -5.26
N ILE A 654 34.05 7.81 -5.05
CA ILE A 654 33.30 6.98 -6.02
C ILE A 654 33.41 7.46 -7.47
N PRO A 655 33.23 8.77 -7.78
CA PRO A 655 33.31 9.24 -9.16
C PRO A 655 34.66 8.94 -9.84
N VAL A 656 35.73 8.84 -9.06
CA VAL A 656 37.09 8.59 -9.54
C VAL A 656 37.32 7.08 -9.68
N TRP A 657 37.12 6.32 -8.60
CA TRP A 657 37.53 4.92 -8.60
C TRP A 657 36.56 3.99 -9.35
N TRP A 658 35.27 4.32 -9.42
CA TRP A 658 34.32 3.52 -10.21
C TRP A 658 34.49 3.70 -11.72
N ALA A 659 34.91 4.89 -12.16
CA ALA A 659 35.31 5.11 -13.56
C ALA A 659 36.49 4.22 -13.97
N ARG A 660 37.37 3.87 -13.01
CA ARG A 660 38.49 2.96 -13.26
C ARG A 660 38.02 1.51 -13.39
N ILE A 661 37.02 1.08 -12.62
CA ILE A 661 36.36 -0.22 -12.82
C ILE A 661 35.69 -0.30 -14.18
N GLU A 662 34.99 0.76 -14.59
CA GLU A 662 34.31 0.81 -15.88
C GLU A 662 35.28 0.76 -17.07
N ALA A 663 36.51 1.26 -16.89
CA ALA A 663 37.59 1.21 -17.89
C ALA A 663 38.37 -0.11 -17.92
N MET A 664 38.23 -0.97 -16.91
CA MET A 664 38.86 -2.30 -16.88
C MET A 664 38.05 -3.31 -17.68
N PRO A 665 38.69 -4.38 -18.21
CA PRO A 665 37.95 -5.53 -18.75
C PRO A 665 37.06 -6.14 -17.67
N ARG A 666 35.76 -6.23 -17.96
CA ARG A 666 34.74 -6.79 -17.07
C ARG A 666 34.22 -8.09 -17.65
N THR A 667 33.56 -8.87 -16.81
CA THR A 667 33.04 -10.19 -17.12
C THR A 667 31.71 -10.44 -16.41
N LEU A 668 31.10 -11.58 -16.68
CA LEU A 668 29.99 -12.09 -15.89
C LEU A 668 30.50 -12.51 -14.51
N VAL A 669 29.99 -11.85 -13.47
CA VAL A 669 30.24 -12.23 -12.08
C VAL A 669 28.96 -12.76 -11.45
N HIS A 670 29.10 -13.67 -10.50
CA HIS A 670 28.01 -14.20 -9.68
C HIS A 670 27.39 -13.11 -8.80
N GLY A 671 28.19 -12.18 -8.27
CA GLY A 671 27.74 -11.00 -7.51
C GLY A 671 27.23 -11.30 -6.10
N ASP A 672 27.34 -12.55 -5.66
CA ASP A 672 27.17 -13.01 -4.27
C ASP A 672 27.92 -14.35 -4.05
N PHE A 673 29.16 -14.44 -4.53
CA PHE A 673 29.94 -15.68 -4.54
C PHE A 673 30.52 -16.00 -3.15
N ASN A 674 29.71 -16.59 -2.28
CA ASN A 674 30.08 -16.91 -0.89
C ASN A 674 29.57 -18.30 -0.46
N PRO A 675 30.00 -18.85 0.69
CA PRO A 675 29.65 -20.20 1.17
C PRO A 675 28.16 -20.51 1.38
N ARG A 676 27.27 -19.52 1.33
CA ARG A 676 25.80 -19.73 1.30
C ARG A 676 25.28 -20.14 -0.09
N ASN A 677 26.06 -19.83 -1.13
CA ASN A 677 25.68 -19.90 -2.54
C ASN A 677 26.60 -20.83 -3.34
N ILE A 678 27.61 -21.42 -2.71
CA ILE A 678 28.56 -22.33 -3.36
C ILE A 678 28.78 -23.59 -2.53
N ALA A 679 29.29 -24.63 -3.19
CA ALA A 679 29.76 -25.87 -2.58
C ALA A 679 30.83 -26.49 -3.47
N LEU A 680 31.54 -27.51 -2.97
CA LEU A 680 32.48 -28.31 -3.77
C LEU A 680 32.00 -29.75 -3.85
N ARG A 681 32.20 -30.44 -4.98
CA ARG A 681 31.97 -31.89 -5.06
C ARG A 681 33.07 -32.61 -4.29
N ALA A 682 32.71 -33.52 -3.39
CA ALA A 682 33.65 -34.23 -2.51
C ALA A 682 34.68 -35.07 -3.28
N GLY A 683 34.33 -35.56 -4.47
CA GLY A 683 35.17 -36.47 -5.25
C GLY A 683 36.38 -35.81 -5.91
N ASP A 684 36.23 -34.56 -6.38
CA ASP A 684 37.25 -33.87 -7.18
C ASP A 684 37.44 -32.39 -6.84
N LEU A 685 36.73 -31.89 -5.82
CA LEU A 685 36.69 -30.48 -5.43
C LEU A 685 36.22 -29.54 -6.54
N SER A 686 35.48 -30.03 -7.53
CA SER A 686 34.87 -29.17 -8.54
C SER A 686 33.83 -28.24 -7.92
N LEU A 687 33.85 -26.98 -8.34
CA LEU A 687 32.95 -25.93 -7.86
C LEU A 687 31.52 -26.20 -8.33
N VAL A 688 30.57 -26.05 -7.43
CA VAL A 688 29.15 -25.92 -7.72
C VAL A 688 28.64 -24.60 -7.14
N ALA A 689 28.30 -23.66 -8.00
CA ALA A 689 27.77 -22.34 -7.66
C ALA A 689 26.29 -22.24 -8.04
N TYR A 690 25.46 -21.90 -7.07
CA TYR A 690 24.01 -21.77 -7.18
C TYR A 690 23.57 -20.41 -6.62
N ASP A 691 22.31 -20.02 -6.85
CA ASP A 691 21.83 -18.69 -6.43
C ASP A 691 22.46 -17.51 -7.19
N TRP A 692 22.35 -17.55 -8.53
CA TRP A 692 22.83 -16.50 -9.43
C TRP A 692 21.87 -15.30 -9.53
N GLU A 693 21.04 -15.03 -8.51
CA GLU A 693 20.04 -13.94 -8.51
C GLU A 693 20.68 -12.55 -8.66
N LEU A 694 21.93 -12.42 -8.24
CA LEU A 694 22.69 -11.17 -8.22
C LEU A 694 23.75 -11.09 -9.33
N ALA A 695 23.68 -11.99 -10.31
CA ALA A 695 24.60 -12.00 -11.44
C ALA A 695 24.60 -10.65 -12.17
N THR A 696 25.79 -10.15 -12.48
CA THR A 696 25.97 -8.82 -13.08
C THR A 696 27.28 -8.70 -13.86
N LEU A 697 27.48 -7.55 -14.50
CA LEU A 697 28.69 -7.19 -15.22
C LEU A 697 29.65 -6.45 -14.27
N HIS A 698 30.82 -7.02 -14.01
CA HIS A 698 31.82 -6.41 -13.13
C HIS A 698 33.24 -6.92 -13.44
N VAL A 699 34.28 -6.31 -12.86
CA VAL A 699 35.63 -6.89 -12.87
C VAL A 699 35.64 -8.25 -12.15
N PRO A 700 36.37 -9.26 -12.66
CA PRO A 700 36.31 -10.65 -12.17
C PRO A 700 36.71 -10.81 -10.70
N GLN A 701 37.49 -9.86 -10.16
CA GLN A 701 37.91 -9.86 -8.77
C GLN A 701 36.75 -9.65 -7.78
N ARG A 702 35.57 -9.24 -8.27
CA ARG A 702 34.39 -9.08 -7.42
C ARG A 702 33.98 -10.35 -6.70
N ASP A 703 33.87 -11.46 -7.44
CA ASP A 703 33.54 -12.74 -6.83
C ASP A 703 34.68 -13.27 -5.95
N LEU A 704 35.93 -12.93 -6.28
CA LEU A 704 37.06 -13.23 -5.39
C LEU A 704 36.91 -12.49 -4.06
N VAL A 705 36.56 -11.21 -4.07
CA VAL A 705 36.27 -10.43 -2.85
C VAL A 705 35.11 -11.05 -2.08
N ASP A 706 34.01 -11.39 -2.75
CA ASP A 706 32.84 -12.03 -2.12
C ASP A 706 33.25 -13.34 -1.40
N LEU A 707 34.11 -14.16 -2.00
CA LEU A 707 34.60 -15.40 -1.37
C LEU A 707 35.52 -15.10 -0.19
N LEU A 708 36.56 -14.29 -0.40
CA LEU A 708 37.60 -14.04 0.60
C LEU A 708 37.06 -13.34 1.84
N ALA A 709 36.04 -12.50 1.70
CA ALA A 709 35.35 -11.86 2.81
C ALA A 709 34.70 -12.86 3.79
N TYR A 710 34.36 -14.07 3.33
CA TYR A 710 33.71 -15.10 4.13
C TYR A 710 34.63 -16.24 4.59
N VAL A 711 35.72 -16.52 3.88
CA VAL A 711 36.54 -17.72 4.14
C VAL A 711 37.90 -17.40 4.75
N LEU A 712 38.37 -16.16 4.68
CA LEU A 712 39.62 -15.74 5.32
C LEU A 712 39.38 -15.30 6.76
N PRO A 713 40.32 -15.58 7.69
CA PRO A 713 40.21 -15.11 9.06
C PRO A 713 40.35 -13.59 9.17
N GLY A 714 39.84 -13.00 10.25
CA GLY A 714 39.89 -11.55 10.48
C GLY A 714 41.31 -10.98 10.67
N ASP A 715 42.32 -11.85 10.81
CA ASP A 715 43.75 -11.54 10.90
C ASP A 715 44.54 -12.00 9.66
N ALA A 716 43.87 -12.22 8.52
CA ALA A 716 44.48 -12.65 7.26
C ALA A 716 45.78 -11.89 6.92
N GLY A 717 46.76 -12.63 6.39
CA GLY A 717 48.08 -12.12 6.04
C GLY A 717 48.13 -11.51 4.64
N GLU A 718 48.91 -10.44 4.45
CA GLU A 718 49.09 -9.80 3.14
C GLU A 718 49.61 -10.78 2.06
N HIS A 719 50.53 -11.66 2.43
CA HIS A 719 51.09 -12.64 1.51
C HIS A 719 50.04 -13.64 1.00
N GLU A 720 49.21 -14.17 1.89
CA GLU A 720 48.12 -15.10 1.54
C GLU A 720 47.12 -14.45 0.58
N VAL A 721 46.72 -13.20 0.85
CA VAL A 721 45.82 -12.45 -0.04
C VAL A 721 46.49 -12.20 -1.40
N ALA A 722 47.79 -11.88 -1.44
CA ALA A 722 48.55 -11.72 -2.68
C ALA A 722 48.61 -13.01 -3.51
N GLU A 723 48.84 -14.16 -2.87
CA GLU A 723 48.86 -15.46 -3.52
C GLU A 723 47.51 -15.84 -4.11
N LEU A 724 46.40 -15.60 -3.38
CA LEU A 724 45.05 -15.90 -3.88
C LEU A 724 44.64 -15.00 -5.04
N VAL A 725 45.02 -13.72 -5.02
CA VAL A 725 44.79 -12.81 -6.16
C VAL A 725 45.62 -13.23 -7.37
N ALA A 726 46.87 -13.64 -7.18
CA ALA A 726 47.73 -14.16 -8.24
C ALA A 726 47.20 -15.48 -8.81
N LEU A 727 46.75 -16.39 -7.94
CA LEU A 727 46.13 -17.67 -8.32
C LEU A 727 44.89 -17.43 -9.20
N HIS A 728 44.01 -16.52 -8.80
CA HIS A 728 42.83 -16.18 -9.58
C HIS A 728 43.21 -15.69 -10.99
N ARG A 729 44.19 -14.78 -11.09
CA ARG A 729 44.69 -14.29 -12.38
C ARG A 729 45.22 -15.43 -13.25
N GLN A 730 46.08 -16.28 -12.67
CA GLN A 730 46.68 -17.41 -13.38
C GLN A 730 45.61 -18.39 -13.87
N ALA A 731 44.58 -18.65 -13.06
CA ALA A 731 43.47 -19.52 -13.42
C ALA A 731 42.63 -18.94 -14.58
N VAL A 732 42.38 -17.61 -14.58
CA VAL A 732 41.67 -16.94 -15.70
C VAL A 732 42.47 -17.05 -16.99
N VAL A 733 43.78 -16.81 -16.93
CA VAL A 733 44.68 -16.96 -18.10
C VAL A 733 44.71 -18.41 -18.58
N ALA A 734 44.83 -19.38 -17.67
CA ALA A 734 44.84 -20.80 -18.01
C ALA A 734 43.53 -21.27 -18.66
N ALA A 735 42.40 -20.64 -18.31
CA ALA A 735 41.10 -20.87 -18.94
C ALA A 735 40.90 -20.13 -20.27
N GLY A 736 41.91 -19.39 -20.76
CA GLY A 736 41.89 -18.69 -22.05
C GLY A 736 41.49 -17.22 -21.99
N GLY A 737 41.35 -16.65 -20.79
CA GLY A 737 40.99 -15.24 -20.60
C GLY A 737 42.19 -14.29 -20.82
N ALA A 738 41.95 -13.17 -21.48
CA ALA A 738 42.97 -12.13 -21.69
C ALA A 738 43.14 -11.23 -20.45
N ALA A 739 43.69 -11.78 -19.37
CA ALA A 739 43.91 -11.01 -18.14
C ALA A 739 45.07 -10.01 -18.29
N PRO A 740 44.92 -8.74 -17.81
CA PRO A 740 46.00 -7.75 -17.80
C PRO A 740 47.15 -8.18 -16.87
N ASP A 741 48.21 -7.38 -16.75
CA ASP A 741 49.34 -7.70 -15.87
C ASP A 741 48.95 -7.81 -14.38
N ALA A 742 49.87 -8.30 -13.56
CA ALA A 742 49.61 -8.57 -12.15
C ALA A 742 49.28 -7.31 -11.33
N ALA A 743 49.86 -6.15 -11.68
CA ALA A 743 49.62 -4.90 -10.95
C ALA A 743 48.22 -4.36 -11.26
N VAL A 744 47.81 -4.36 -12.54
CA VAL A 744 46.45 -3.98 -12.94
C VAL A 744 45.42 -4.96 -12.37
N TRP A 745 45.75 -6.24 -12.30
CA TRP A 745 44.85 -7.24 -11.71
C TRP A 745 44.67 -7.05 -10.20
N ARG A 746 45.75 -6.73 -9.48
CA ARG A 746 45.68 -6.40 -8.05
C ARG A 746 44.87 -5.12 -7.82
N GLU A 747 45.02 -4.14 -8.70
CA GLU A 747 44.20 -2.93 -8.64
C GLU A 747 42.71 -3.23 -8.82
N GLY A 748 42.35 -4.11 -9.75
CA GLY A 748 40.97 -4.58 -9.90
C GLY A 748 40.41 -5.21 -8.62
N PHE A 749 41.23 -5.94 -7.87
CA PHE A 749 40.85 -6.49 -6.56
C PHE A 749 40.58 -5.40 -5.53
N ARG A 750 41.49 -4.42 -5.40
CA ARG A 750 41.30 -3.28 -4.50
C ARG A 750 40.01 -2.50 -4.80
N LEU A 751 39.77 -2.19 -6.07
CA LEU A 751 38.57 -1.47 -6.48
C LEU A 751 37.28 -2.28 -6.24
N ALA A 752 37.31 -3.60 -6.48
CA ALA A 752 36.19 -4.48 -6.20
C ALA A 752 35.89 -4.60 -4.69
N LEU A 753 36.93 -4.56 -3.85
CA LEU A 753 36.81 -4.55 -2.40
C LEU A 753 36.15 -3.26 -1.89
N TRP A 754 36.52 -2.11 -2.44
CA TRP A 754 35.86 -0.84 -2.15
C TRP A 754 34.38 -0.89 -2.50
N ASP A 755 34.02 -1.42 -3.66
CA ASP A 755 32.62 -1.61 -4.02
C ASP A 755 31.87 -2.54 -3.07
N PHE A 756 32.45 -3.70 -2.72
CA PHE A 756 31.86 -4.62 -1.75
C PHE A 756 31.52 -3.94 -0.43
N ALA A 757 32.49 -3.18 0.10
CA ALA A 757 32.36 -2.54 1.40
C ALA A 757 31.33 -1.40 1.41
N VAL A 758 31.13 -0.72 0.27
CA VAL A 758 30.18 0.39 0.12
C VAL A 758 28.78 -0.08 -0.26
N THR A 759 28.66 -1.14 -1.05
CA THR A 759 27.37 -1.62 -1.57
C THR A 759 26.84 -2.78 -0.74
N ARG A 760 27.33 -4.00 -1.01
CA ARG A 760 26.79 -5.25 -0.49
C ARG A 760 26.85 -5.33 1.03
N LEU A 761 27.99 -4.97 1.62
CA LEU A 761 28.17 -5.00 3.08
C LEU A 761 27.19 -4.05 3.78
N GLN A 762 26.97 -2.86 3.22
CA GLN A 762 26.06 -1.88 3.81
C GLN A 762 24.60 -2.32 3.74
N LEU A 763 24.19 -3.01 2.66
CA LEU A 763 22.86 -3.59 2.56
C LEU A 763 22.65 -4.73 3.56
N TYR A 764 23.66 -5.57 3.81
CA TYR A 764 23.57 -6.59 4.85
C TYR A 764 23.47 -6.00 6.25
N LEU A 765 24.25 -4.97 6.58
CA LEU A 765 24.16 -4.29 7.87
C LEU A 765 22.81 -3.58 8.06
N MET A 766 22.24 -3.02 7.00
CA MET A 766 20.88 -2.48 7.05
C MET A 766 19.87 -3.58 7.39
N ALA A 767 19.94 -4.73 6.72
CA ALA A 767 19.09 -5.89 7.02
C ALA A 767 19.34 -6.43 8.45
N HIS A 768 20.59 -6.39 8.92
CA HIS A 768 21.02 -6.82 10.25
C HIS A 768 20.30 -6.07 11.38
N THR A 769 19.99 -4.78 11.15
CA THR A 769 19.24 -3.91 12.08
C THR A 769 17.86 -4.50 12.42
N HIS A 770 17.24 -5.20 11.46
CA HIS A 770 15.90 -5.76 11.63
C HIS A 770 15.92 -7.25 11.96
N ARG A 771 16.91 -7.99 11.47
CA ARG A 771 17.10 -9.41 11.73
C ARG A 771 18.57 -9.75 11.81
N GLU A 772 18.95 -10.44 12.88
CA GLU A 772 20.32 -10.88 13.06
C GLU A 772 20.83 -11.74 11.89
N LEU A 773 22.04 -11.44 11.42
CA LEU A 773 22.75 -12.12 10.34
C LEU A 773 24.12 -12.54 10.93
N PRO A 774 24.23 -13.75 11.52
CA PRO A 774 25.37 -14.10 12.37
C PRO A 774 26.72 -14.05 11.65
N PHE A 775 26.75 -14.40 10.35
CA PHE A 775 27.96 -14.36 9.53
C PHE A 775 28.64 -12.97 9.48
N LEU A 776 27.90 -11.87 9.73
CA LEU A 776 28.49 -10.53 9.73
C LEU A 776 29.51 -10.31 10.85
N ARG A 777 29.44 -11.08 11.94
CA ARG A 777 30.43 -11.04 13.02
C ARG A 777 31.83 -11.46 12.54
N HIS A 778 31.89 -12.25 11.47
CA HIS A 778 33.13 -12.67 10.82
C HIS A 778 33.45 -11.80 9.59
N VAL A 779 32.46 -11.60 8.71
CA VAL A 779 32.66 -10.91 7.43
C VAL A 779 33.11 -9.46 7.60
N VAL A 780 32.55 -8.72 8.56
CA VAL A 780 32.92 -7.30 8.74
C VAL A 780 34.40 -7.15 9.14
N PRO A 781 34.92 -7.82 10.19
CA PRO A 781 36.35 -7.81 10.50
C PRO A 781 37.25 -8.21 9.33
N THR A 782 36.91 -9.28 8.60
CA THR A 782 37.70 -9.74 7.45
C THR A 782 37.75 -8.68 6.35
N VAL A 783 36.62 -8.04 6.01
CA VAL A 783 36.61 -6.95 5.01
C VAL A 783 37.44 -5.75 5.47
N LEU A 784 37.36 -5.36 6.74
CA LEU A 784 38.18 -4.28 7.28
C LEU A 784 39.67 -4.61 7.22
N ARG A 785 40.04 -5.86 7.51
CA ARG A 785 41.41 -6.35 7.38
C ARG A 785 41.91 -6.32 5.94
N LEU A 786 41.10 -6.77 4.98
CA LEU A 786 41.44 -6.71 3.56
C LEU A 786 41.64 -5.26 3.11
N LEU A 787 40.82 -4.32 3.59
CA LEU A 787 40.98 -2.89 3.29
C LEU A 787 42.31 -2.34 3.85
N GLU A 788 42.74 -2.78 5.03
CA GLU A 788 44.05 -2.41 5.58
C GLU A 788 45.21 -2.92 4.72
N ILE A 789 45.13 -4.15 4.23
CA ILE A 789 46.18 -4.74 3.39
C ILE A 789 46.32 -3.93 2.09
N GLU A 790 45.21 -3.60 1.43
CA GLU A 790 45.25 -2.87 0.16
C GLU A 790 45.61 -1.37 0.30
N ASP A 791 45.38 -0.76 1.47
CA ASP A 791 45.83 0.60 1.75
C ASP A 791 47.37 0.69 1.81
N HIS A 792 48.02 -0.25 2.52
CA HIS A 792 49.49 -0.26 2.67
C HIS A 792 50.22 -0.65 1.37
N ALA A 793 49.65 -1.57 0.58
CA ALA A 793 50.21 -1.95 -0.71
C ALA A 793 50.22 -0.77 -1.71
N GLY A 794 49.30 0.19 -1.58
CA GLY A 794 49.26 1.41 -2.38
C GLY A 794 50.37 2.42 -2.05
N GLU A 795 50.84 2.46 -0.80
CA GLU A 795 51.91 3.37 -0.36
C GLU A 795 53.31 2.88 -0.79
N ALA A 796 53.52 1.57 -0.90
CA ALA A 796 54.79 0.97 -1.35
C ALA A 796 55.05 1.14 -2.87
N VAL A 797 54.02 1.42 -3.67
CA VAL A 797 54.10 1.62 -5.13
C VAL A 797 53.88 3.10 -5.49
N GLY A 798 54.43 4.04 -4.73
CA GLY A 798 54.75 5.41 -5.22
C GLY A 798 53.66 6.24 -5.92
N VAL A 799 52.36 5.96 -5.75
CA VAL A 799 51.27 6.81 -6.27
C VAL A 799 50.79 7.72 -5.14
N ARG A 800 51.40 8.90 -5.03
CA ARG A 800 50.87 9.98 -4.17
C ARG A 800 49.53 10.46 -4.74
N SER A 801 48.49 10.52 -3.91
CA SER A 801 47.28 11.29 -4.21
C SER A 801 47.63 12.77 -4.41
N PRO A 802 47.03 13.49 -5.38
CA PRO A 802 47.09 14.95 -5.38
C PRO A 802 46.29 15.47 -4.19
N ALA A 803 46.89 16.43 -3.48
CA ALA A 803 46.40 17.05 -2.25
C ALA A 803 45.05 17.77 -2.38
#